data_AF-A0A6J1MTV6-F1
#
_entry.id   AF-A0A6J1MTV6-F1
#
_cell.length_a   1.000
_cell.length_b   1.000
_cell.length_c   1.000
_cell.angle_alpha   90.00
_cell.angle_beta   90.00
_cell.angle_gamma   90.00
#
_symmetry.space_group_name_H-M   'P 1'
#
loop_
_entity.id
_entity.type
_entity.pdbx_description
1 polymer ?
#
loop_
_entity_poly.entity_id
_entity_poly.type
_entity_poly.pdbx_seq_one_letter_code
_entity_poly.pdbx_strand_id
1 'polypeptide(L)'
;MIDIKMATSTMICLLAMFGLAVGQYLNLVQSNPSQAFLQGFPSNFQDNNIGIFPAQRLPVNGLGYSKTKNIEELASKYKNSFSNPPPPLGAGQDPATQTCGLAPAFCTKSRYRSIDGTCNNLQRPTWGIPQTPYGRLVKFKYGDGISSFPRAVSGKELPNPREISSYLFPSKQLVDPIWNLNAQQWGQIITHDMSLTAGIAQSHKDTVSCCDDNGQLSRDAASNPLCAPIIIPPTDAVHSQVGTQCMNFVRTGTTRDRGCTPPFAPAEPLSTVTAYMDASFCYGSSDGQARPIRSYLGGRMRTILRNGREWPPQDPNVTLTCESAQSPNEPCYLAGDIRVNQNPQLTILQIIVLREHNRIADALSAINPHWDDETLYQEARRIVIAELQHINYYEYLPIFLGYDNMVKNKLIYPGAHSYVNDYNPNVDPTVLDEHATAAFRHFHTLIRGYLQLISENRRLAGIVRLSDWFNRPLLVELENAFDDLTRGLTFQPQDYSDQFWDSEITQFLFKRNNTFGGDLRATDIQRGRDHGLGSYVATRASCGLSVPKSFHEMTDFIPKQNVQLLELIYEHPEDVDLVVAGSLETNVPGAQTGPTFLCILTEQFYRTRVGDRFFFENGADPDIAFTPSQLESIRHGASIARILCDNSDNIHHMQPKAFQQISHSNKPVPCSKLPAIDLTLWRDVGF
;
A
#
# COMPACT_ATOMS: atom_id res chain seq x y z
N MET A 1 14.72 -25.98 -56.52
CA MET A 1 13.36 -26.52 -56.78
C MET A 1 12.34 -25.58 -56.10
N ILE A 2 11.51 -24.76 -56.75
CA ILE A 2 11.41 -24.36 -58.17
C ILE A 2 10.95 -22.87 -58.25
N ASP A 3 11.39 -21.96 -59.14
CA ASP A 3 12.72 -21.61 -59.71
C ASP A 3 12.63 -20.32 -60.60
N ILE A 4 13.69 -19.49 -60.63
CA ILE A 4 14.19 -18.67 -61.80
C ILE A 4 13.43 -17.43 -62.35
N LYS A 5 14.06 -16.23 -62.22
CA LYS A 5 14.58 -15.33 -63.31
C LYS A 5 15.20 -14.04 -62.70
N MET A 6 16.49 -13.71 -62.89
CA MET A 6 17.12 -13.02 -64.04
C MET A 6 16.56 -11.60 -64.32
N ALA A 7 17.36 -10.53 -64.52
CA ALA A 7 18.81 -10.43 -64.70
C ALA A 7 19.39 -9.00 -64.48
N THR A 8 20.74 -8.89 -64.41
CA THR A 8 21.62 -7.75 -64.80
C THR A 8 21.49 -6.36 -64.13
N SER A 9 22.54 -5.51 -64.05
CA SER A 9 23.99 -5.70 -63.88
C SER A 9 24.69 -4.33 -63.73
N THR A 10 25.76 -4.23 -62.90
CA THR A 10 26.92 -3.29 -63.00
C THR A 10 26.65 -1.76 -63.14
N MET A 11 27.12 -0.89 -62.25
CA MET A 11 28.48 -0.28 -62.16
C MET A 11 28.44 0.74 -60.99
N ILE A 12 29.42 1.00 -60.09
CA ILE A 12 30.89 0.83 -59.93
C ILE A 12 31.12 0.84 -58.39
N CYS A 13 31.66 -0.20 -57.70
CA CYS A 13 33.08 -0.45 -57.35
C CYS A 13 33.91 0.79 -56.91
N LEU A 14 34.85 0.82 -55.96
CA LEU A 14 35.64 -0.17 -55.21
C LEU A 14 36.34 0.57 -54.03
N LEU A 15 37.17 -0.13 -53.23
CA LEU A 15 37.89 0.31 -52.00
C LEU A 15 37.02 0.21 -50.71
N ALA A 16 37.09 -0.79 -49.83
CA ALA A 16 38.15 -1.77 -49.47
C ALA A 16 39.46 -1.12 -48.96
N MET A 17 40.10 -1.54 -47.86
CA MET A 17 39.76 -2.48 -46.77
C MET A 17 40.76 -2.24 -45.59
N PHE A 18 40.33 -2.49 -44.33
CA PHE A 18 41.14 -2.90 -43.13
C PHE A 18 42.39 -2.09 -42.66
N GLY A 19 42.60 -2.02 -41.32
CA GLY A 19 43.98 -1.95 -40.77
C GLY A 19 44.27 -1.27 -39.42
N LEU A 20 43.95 -1.94 -38.28
CA LEU A 20 44.78 -2.10 -37.06
C LEU A 20 45.50 -0.91 -36.32
N ALA A 21 45.17 -0.81 -35.02
CA ALA A 21 46.08 -0.89 -33.84
C ALA A 21 46.90 0.31 -33.25
N VAL A 22 46.52 0.64 -32.00
CA VAL A 22 47.36 0.83 -30.77
C VAL A 22 48.20 2.13 -30.54
N GLY A 23 47.97 2.74 -29.36
CA GLY A 23 48.87 3.64 -28.61
C GLY A 23 48.47 5.13 -28.59
N GLN A 24 48.70 5.93 -27.53
CA GLN A 24 48.94 5.66 -26.10
C GLN A 24 48.83 6.99 -25.28
N TYR A 25 48.21 6.96 -24.10
CA TYR A 25 48.47 7.79 -22.90
C TYR A 25 48.23 9.33 -22.75
N LEU A 26 47.50 9.63 -21.66
CA LEU A 26 47.71 10.64 -20.57
C LEU A 26 46.97 12.02 -20.56
N ASN A 27 46.08 12.10 -19.54
CA ASN A 27 45.78 13.22 -18.62
C ASN A 27 45.27 14.58 -19.13
N LEU A 28 44.04 14.93 -18.73
CA LEU A 28 43.81 15.86 -17.60
C LEU A 28 42.35 15.78 -17.06
N VAL A 29 42.13 16.39 -15.90
CA VAL A 29 40.97 16.20 -14.97
C VAL A 29 40.01 17.42 -14.97
N GLN A 30 38.80 17.26 -14.39
CA GLN A 30 37.71 18.26 -14.15
C GLN A 30 36.92 18.72 -15.40
N SER A 31 35.58 18.64 -15.48
CA SER A 31 34.55 19.10 -14.52
C SER A 31 33.11 18.70 -14.98
N ASN A 32 32.10 18.90 -14.12
CA ASN A 32 30.68 18.53 -14.34
C ASN A 32 30.00 19.16 -15.57
N PRO A 33 29.12 18.42 -16.27
CA PRO A 33 28.08 18.99 -17.14
C PRO A 33 26.67 18.74 -16.59
N SER A 34 26.29 19.48 -15.53
CA SER A 34 24.89 19.53 -15.05
C SER A 34 24.18 20.78 -15.58
N GLN A 35 24.01 20.88 -16.90
CA GLN A 35 23.14 21.88 -17.55
C GLN A 35 22.90 21.54 -19.03
N ALA A 36 21.79 20.85 -19.32
CA ALA A 36 21.18 20.80 -20.65
C ALA A 36 19.70 20.46 -20.53
N PHE A 37 18.88 21.08 -21.40
CA PHE A 37 17.42 20.94 -21.58
C PHE A 37 16.47 21.90 -20.85
N LEU A 38 16.58 23.20 -21.15
CA LEU A 38 15.43 24.05 -21.47
C LEU A 38 15.87 25.22 -22.39
N GLN A 39 15.57 25.18 -23.69
CA GLN A 39 15.40 26.37 -24.55
C GLN A 39 14.84 26.07 -25.95
N GLY A 40 14.14 27.05 -26.52
CA GLY A 40 13.45 27.00 -27.83
C GLY A 40 11.95 26.73 -27.65
N PHE A 41 11.00 27.61 -28.01
CA PHE A 41 11.01 28.70 -28.99
C PHE A 41 10.02 29.85 -28.59
N PRO A 42 9.90 30.99 -29.32
CA PRO A 42 10.25 32.27 -28.70
C PRO A 42 9.09 33.25 -28.45
N SER A 43 9.47 34.31 -27.72
CA SER A 43 8.77 35.56 -27.42
C SER A 43 8.20 36.32 -28.61
N ASN A 44 7.21 37.19 -28.32
CA ASN A 44 7.15 38.52 -28.92
C ASN A 44 6.75 39.60 -27.89
N PHE A 45 7.60 40.63 -27.77
CA PHE A 45 7.33 42.04 -27.41
C PHE A 45 6.72 42.37 -26.03
N GLN A 46 7.50 42.97 -25.10
CA GLN A 46 7.77 44.42 -24.89
C GLN A 46 6.68 45.09 -24.01
N ASP A 47 6.97 45.97 -23.04
CA ASP A 47 8.15 46.84 -22.88
C ASP A 47 8.40 47.28 -21.40
N ASN A 48 9.67 47.61 -21.07
CA ASN A 48 10.22 48.61 -20.10
C ASN A 48 9.40 49.07 -18.84
N ASN A 49 9.96 49.36 -17.64
CA ASN A 49 11.34 49.74 -17.27
C ASN A 49 11.62 49.65 -15.72
N ILE A 50 12.85 49.27 -15.35
CA ILE A 50 13.67 49.64 -14.15
C ILE A 50 13.08 49.61 -12.71
N GLY A 51 13.70 48.81 -11.83
CA GLY A 51 13.67 48.95 -10.35
C GLY A 51 14.42 47.79 -9.64
N ILE A 52 15.34 48.08 -8.71
CA ILE A 52 16.32 47.09 -8.17
C ILE A 52 16.22 46.92 -6.63
N PHE A 53 16.22 45.65 -6.18
CA PHE A 53 16.32 45.10 -4.79
C PHE A 53 15.20 45.44 -3.77
N PRO A 54 14.98 44.60 -2.72
CA PRO A 54 15.28 43.17 -2.53
C PRO A 54 14.00 42.32 -2.24
N ALA A 55 14.13 40.98 -2.21
CA ALA A 55 13.02 40.09 -1.92
C ALA A 55 12.68 40.03 -0.42
N GLN A 56 11.47 40.47 -0.04
CA GLN A 56 10.93 40.34 1.31
C GLN A 56 9.61 39.52 1.24
N ARG A 57 9.54 38.39 1.97
CA ARG A 57 8.29 37.59 2.05
C ARG A 57 7.24 38.39 2.81
N LEU A 58 6.04 38.55 2.23
CA LEU A 58 4.86 39.04 2.93
C LEU A 58 3.94 37.86 3.33
N PRO A 59 3.28 37.93 4.50
CA PRO A 59 2.34 36.90 4.94
C PRO A 59 1.00 37.03 4.20
N VAL A 60 0.40 35.89 3.87
CA VAL A 60 -0.93 35.84 3.25
C VAL A 60 -1.99 35.97 4.34
N ASN A 61 -2.65 37.14 4.38
CA ASN A 61 -3.82 37.38 5.22
C ASN A 61 -4.91 38.07 4.39
N GLY A 62 -6.11 37.49 4.40
CA GLY A 62 -7.35 38.20 4.03
C GLY A 62 -7.86 38.01 2.60
N LEU A 63 -8.86 37.13 2.46
CA LEU A 63 -10.05 37.46 1.68
C LEU A 63 -11.23 37.53 2.66
N GLY A 64 -11.71 38.74 2.89
CA GLY A 64 -12.84 38.99 3.78
C GLY A 64 -14.03 39.56 3.02
N TYR A 65 -15.21 38.97 3.22
CA TYR A 65 -16.50 39.66 3.16
C TYR A 65 -17.27 39.34 4.45
N SER A 66 -18.10 40.27 4.91
CA SER A 66 -18.32 40.45 6.36
C SER A 66 -19.77 40.27 6.83
N LYS A 67 -19.91 39.67 8.03
CA LYS A 67 -20.99 39.86 9.03
C LYS A 67 -22.40 39.36 8.63
N THR A 68 -23.27 38.85 9.52
CA THR A 68 -23.23 38.50 10.98
C THR A 68 -24.52 37.73 11.33
N LYS A 69 -24.47 36.77 12.28
CA LYS A 69 -25.11 36.88 13.62
C LYS A 69 -25.10 35.55 14.43
N ASN A 70 -24.84 35.69 15.73
CA ASN A 70 -25.19 34.83 16.88
C ASN A 70 -25.12 33.30 16.73
N ILE A 71 -23.92 32.74 16.97
CA ILE A 71 -23.73 31.30 17.27
C ILE A 71 -23.77 31.02 18.80
N GLU A 72 -23.49 32.03 19.64
CA GLU A 72 -23.38 31.87 21.10
C GLU A 72 -24.69 31.47 21.80
N GLU A 73 -25.85 31.80 21.22
CA GLU A 73 -27.16 31.52 21.82
C GLU A 73 -27.54 30.02 21.70
N LEU A 74 -27.10 29.35 20.64
CA LEU A 74 -27.31 27.92 20.39
C LEU A 74 -26.48 27.02 21.33
N ALA A 75 -25.28 27.46 21.71
CA ALA A 75 -24.40 26.71 22.61
C ALA A 75 -24.97 26.58 24.04
N SER A 76 -25.86 27.48 24.45
CA SER A 76 -26.40 27.51 25.82
C SER A 76 -27.40 26.39 26.15
N LYS A 77 -28.00 25.74 25.14
CA LYS A 77 -29.20 24.92 25.31
C LYS A 77 -28.96 23.41 25.40
N TYR A 78 -27.76 22.93 25.08
CA TYR A 78 -27.39 21.52 25.13
C TYR A 78 -26.48 21.19 26.32
N LYS A 79 -26.97 21.44 27.54
CA LYS A 79 -26.33 20.96 28.78
C LYS A 79 -26.64 19.48 29.05
N ASN A 80 -26.19 18.58 28.17
CA ASN A 80 -26.01 17.17 28.51
C ASN A 80 -24.50 16.88 28.57
N SER A 81 -24.02 16.64 29.79
CA SER A 81 -22.61 16.36 30.08
C SER A 81 -22.21 14.98 29.56
N PHE A 82 -21.77 14.90 28.31
CA PHE A 82 -20.99 13.76 27.80
C PHE A 82 -19.54 13.82 28.28
N SER A 83 -19.36 13.89 29.60
CA SER A 83 -18.07 13.92 30.27
C SER A 83 -17.51 12.51 30.51
N ASN A 84 -17.30 11.79 29.41
CA ASN A 84 -16.29 10.74 29.36
C ASN A 84 -15.32 11.14 28.25
N PRO A 85 -14.14 11.71 28.57
CA PRO A 85 -13.14 11.95 27.55
C PRO A 85 -12.71 10.60 26.96
N PRO A 86 -12.56 10.48 25.62
CA PRO A 86 -11.89 9.32 25.06
C PRO A 86 -10.44 9.24 25.60
N PRO A 87 -9.83 8.05 25.72
CA PRO A 87 -8.50 7.93 26.31
C PRO A 87 -7.47 8.75 25.50
N PRO A 88 -6.68 9.64 26.13
CA PRO A 88 -5.75 10.51 25.42
C PRO A 88 -4.47 9.77 24.99
N LEU A 89 -4.15 9.78 23.69
CA LEU A 89 -2.92 9.25 23.08
C LEU A 89 -2.61 7.76 23.33
N GLY A 90 -3.06 6.86 22.46
CA GLY A 90 -2.74 5.43 22.57
C GLY A 90 -3.10 4.84 23.95
N ALA A 91 -4.09 5.44 24.63
CA ALA A 91 -4.40 5.19 26.04
C ALA A 91 -5.55 4.19 26.24
N GLY A 92 -5.87 3.45 25.19
CA GLY A 92 -5.59 2.03 25.27
C GLY A 92 -4.69 1.62 24.11
N GLN A 93 -3.41 1.32 24.36
CA GLN A 93 -2.94 0.02 23.96
C GLN A 93 -3.86 -0.92 24.73
N ASP A 94 -4.87 -1.44 24.02
CA ASP A 94 -5.63 -2.60 24.47
C ASP A 94 -4.59 -3.57 25.06
N PRO A 95 -4.72 -4.07 26.30
CA PRO A 95 -3.72 -4.95 26.89
C PRO A 95 -3.35 -6.14 25.98
N ALA A 96 -4.25 -6.57 25.09
CA ALA A 96 -3.97 -7.52 24.01
C ALA A 96 -2.84 -7.10 23.06
N THR A 97 -2.63 -5.80 22.81
CA THR A 97 -1.53 -5.25 21.98
C THR A 97 -0.16 -5.27 22.66
N GLN A 98 -0.09 -5.48 23.98
CA GLN A 98 1.17 -5.67 24.71
C GLN A 98 1.53 -7.15 24.92
N THR A 99 0.58 -8.05 24.69
CA THR A 99 0.77 -9.51 24.73
C THR A 99 0.74 -10.10 23.32
N CYS A 100 1.01 -11.39 23.14
CA CYS A 100 0.71 -12.05 21.87
C CYS A 100 -0.77 -12.47 21.81
N GLY A 101 -1.30 -12.63 20.60
CA GLY A 101 -2.71 -12.92 20.34
C GLY A 101 -3.20 -14.15 21.11
N LEU A 102 -4.20 -13.94 21.96
CA LEU A 102 -4.84 -15.00 22.75
C LEU A 102 -6.18 -15.37 22.11
N ALA A 103 -6.33 -16.63 21.71
CA ALA A 103 -7.62 -17.13 21.28
C ALA A 103 -8.57 -17.39 22.47
N PRO A 104 -9.89 -17.33 22.26
CA PRO A 104 -10.86 -17.83 23.24
C PRO A 104 -10.67 -19.33 23.46
N ALA A 105 -10.96 -19.80 24.69
CA ALA A 105 -10.80 -21.20 25.09
C ALA A 105 -11.72 -22.17 24.31
N PHE A 106 -12.81 -21.65 23.73
CA PHE A 106 -13.74 -22.37 22.87
C PHE A 106 -14.31 -21.43 21.82
N CYS A 107 -14.67 -21.96 20.66
CA CYS A 107 -15.29 -21.19 19.59
C CYS A 107 -16.78 -21.50 19.46
N THR A 108 -17.60 -20.47 19.64
CA THR A 108 -19.02 -20.52 19.30
C THR A 108 -19.18 -20.29 17.80
N LYS A 109 -19.99 -21.13 17.13
CA LYS A 109 -20.35 -20.90 15.73
C LYS A 109 -21.16 -19.61 15.60
N SER A 110 -20.76 -18.74 14.68
CA SER A 110 -21.41 -17.45 14.40
C SER A 110 -21.61 -17.29 12.89
N ARG A 111 -22.71 -16.62 12.52
CA ARG A 111 -23.01 -16.14 11.14
C ARG A 111 -22.02 -15.08 10.67
N TYR A 112 -21.51 -14.28 11.60
CA TYR A 112 -20.62 -13.14 11.33
C TYR A 112 -19.20 -13.39 11.82
N ARG A 113 -18.23 -12.81 11.11
CA ARG A 113 -16.83 -12.71 11.53
C ARG A 113 -16.75 -11.90 12.84
N SER A 114 -15.88 -12.28 13.77
CA SER A 114 -15.48 -11.35 14.84
C SER A 114 -14.74 -10.14 14.24
N ILE A 115 -14.45 -9.13 15.05
CA ILE A 115 -13.62 -7.98 14.63
C ILE A 115 -12.14 -8.36 14.57
N ASP A 116 -11.69 -9.27 15.43
CA ASP A 116 -10.29 -9.71 15.56
C ASP A 116 -9.95 -11.00 14.78
N GLY A 117 -10.85 -11.47 13.90
CA GLY A 117 -10.68 -12.71 13.14
C GLY A 117 -10.71 -14.01 13.97
N THR A 118 -10.83 -13.95 15.29
CA THR A 118 -10.93 -15.15 16.14
C THR A 118 -12.05 -16.08 15.70
N CYS A 119 -11.82 -17.39 15.89
CA CYS A 119 -12.77 -18.43 15.52
C CYS A 119 -13.14 -18.50 14.03
N ASN A 120 -12.41 -17.83 13.13
CA ASN A 120 -12.49 -18.14 11.70
C ASN A 120 -12.11 -19.61 11.47
N ASN A 121 -10.94 -20.04 11.94
CA ASN A 121 -10.63 -21.47 12.05
C ASN A 121 -11.08 -22.04 13.40
N LEU A 122 -12.09 -22.92 13.39
CA LEU A 122 -12.66 -23.51 14.60
C LEU A 122 -11.74 -24.54 15.30
N GLN A 123 -10.71 -25.04 14.61
CA GLN A 123 -9.73 -26.01 15.15
C GLN A 123 -8.41 -25.34 15.58
N ARG A 124 -8.14 -24.14 15.07
CA ARG A 124 -6.93 -23.34 15.30
C ARG A 124 -7.33 -21.87 15.48
N PRO A 125 -7.98 -21.50 16.61
CA PRO A 125 -8.63 -20.20 16.75
C PRO A 125 -7.69 -18.99 16.85
N THR A 126 -6.37 -19.21 16.92
CA THR A 126 -5.31 -18.19 16.83
C THR A 126 -4.85 -17.92 15.39
N TRP A 127 -5.26 -18.69 14.39
CA TRP A 127 -4.82 -18.47 13.01
C TRP A 127 -5.45 -17.21 12.43
N GLY A 128 -4.62 -16.35 11.84
CA GLY A 128 -5.03 -15.10 11.20
C GLY A 128 -5.53 -13.98 12.12
N ILE A 129 -5.38 -14.10 13.45
CA ILE A 129 -5.78 -13.06 14.41
C ILE A 129 -4.64 -12.04 14.63
N PRO A 130 -4.94 -10.80 15.06
CA PRO A 130 -3.92 -9.82 15.43
C PRO A 130 -3.00 -10.28 16.55
N GLN A 131 -1.84 -9.62 16.63
CA GLN A 131 -0.83 -9.81 17.67
C GLN A 131 -0.14 -11.19 17.62
N THR A 132 -0.21 -11.89 16.47
CA THR A 132 0.50 -13.14 16.22
C THR A 132 1.69 -12.95 15.26
N PRO A 133 2.64 -13.90 15.23
CA PRO A 133 3.71 -13.92 14.23
C PRO A 133 3.20 -13.89 12.79
N TYR A 134 3.98 -13.30 11.89
CA TYR A 134 3.84 -13.60 10.47
C TYR A 134 4.20 -15.06 10.18
N GLY A 135 3.53 -15.67 9.20
CA GLY A 135 3.92 -16.96 8.64
C GLY A 135 5.26 -16.87 7.92
N ARG A 136 5.91 -18.01 7.65
CA ARG A 136 7.22 -18.04 7.00
C ARG A 136 7.25 -19.09 5.89
N LEU A 137 7.66 -18.68 4.69
CA LEU A 137 7.98 -19.56 3.57
C LEU A 137 9.41 -20.14 3.71
N VAL A 138 10.32 -19.39 4.35
CA VAL A 138 11.70 -19.81 4.62
C VAL A 138 12.14 -19.44 6.04
N LYS A 139 13.08 -20.24 6.56
CA LYS A 139 13.66 -20.06 7.91
C LYS A 139 14.26 -18.66 8.09
N PHE A 140 14.25 -18.16 9.32
CA PHE A 140 14.87 -16.89 9.69
C PHE A 140 16.38 -16.87 9.39
N LYS A 141 16.86 -15.77 8.78
CA LYS A 141 18.28 -15.46 8.57
C LYS A 141 18.69 -14.31 9.50
N TYR A 142 18.97 -14.64 10.76
CA TYR A 142 19.59 -13.74 11.74
C TYR A 142 21.07 -14.05 11.92
N GLY A 143 21.91 -13.05 12.20
CA GLY A 143 23.36 -13.21 12.30
C GLY A 143 23.83 -14.06 13.50
N ASP A 144 22.98 -14.17 14.52
CA ASP A 144 23.13 -14.97 15.74
C ASP A 144 22.07 -16.10 15.82
N GLY A 145 21.26 -16.26 14.77
CA GLY A 145 20.10 -17.15 14.75
C GLY A 145 18.93 -16.70 15.64
N ILE A 146 19.01 -15.55 16.32
CA ILE A 146 18.02 -15.08 17.30
C ILE A 146 17.38 -13.77 16.83
N SER A 147 18.14 -12.67 16.73
CA SER A 147 17.56 -11.37 16.39
C SER A 147 18.53 -10.34 15.83
N SER A 148 19.84 -10.61 15.79
CA SER A 148 20.82 -9.69 15.21
C SER A 148 20.71 -9.66 13.67
N PHE A 149 21.00 -8.50 13.08
CA PHE A 149 20.96 -8.33 11.63
C PHE A 149 21.81 -9.40 10.90
N PRO A 150 21.33 -9.93 9.76
CA PRO A 150 22.08 -10.91 8.98
C PRO A 150 23.47 -10.41 8.59
N ARG A 151 24.41 -11.36 8.57
CA ARG A 151 25.78 -11.17 8.11
C ARG A 151 26.01 -11.84 6.76
N ALA A 152 27.03 -11.39 6.05
CA ALA A 152 27.51 -12.02 4.83
C ALA A 152 28.08 -13.43 5.13
N VAL A 153 28.24 -14.28 4.11
CA VAL A 153 28.89 -15.60 4.26
C VAL A 153 30.30 -15.49 4.86
N SER A 154 30.99 -14.37 4.66
CA SER A 154 32.30 -14.07 5.26
C SER A 154 32.26 -13.65 6.74
N GLY A 155 31.07 -13.45 7.33
CA GLY A 155 30.86 -12.90 8.67
C GLY A 155 30.86 -11.36 8.73
N LYS A 156 31.13 -10.66 7.63
CA LYS A 156 31.01 -9.19 7.56
C LYS A 156 29.56 -8.73 7.60
N GLU A 157 29.36 -7.42 7.74
CA GLU A 157 28.04 -6.80 7.60
C GLU A 157 27.59 -6.82 6.13
N LEU A 158 26.28 -6.93 5.90
CA LEU A 158 25.72 -6.82 4.55
C LEU A 158 25.83 -5.37 4.02
N PRO A 159 25.83 -5.17 2.68
CA PRO A 159 26.01 -3.85 2.08
C PRO A 159 24.95 -2.85 2.53
N ASN A 160 25.30 -1.56 2.54
CA ASN A 160 24.46 -0.51 3.11
C ASN A 160 23.10 -0.39 2.34
N PRO A 161 21.93 -0.36 3.02
CA PRO A 161 20.63 -0.29 2.35
C PRO A 161 20.43 0.93 1.45
N ARG A 162 20.98 2.08 1.82
CA ARG A 162 20.91 3.33 1.04
C ARG A 162 21.83 3.29 -0.17
N GLU A 163 22.98 2.63 -0.06
CA GLU A 163 23.88 2.37 -1.17
C GLU A 163 23.23 1.43 -2.21
N ILE A 164 22.61 0.33 -1.74
CA ILE A 164 21.83 -0.58 -2.58
C ILE A 164 20.68 0.17 -3.28
N SER A 165 19.90 0.96 -2.54
CA SER A 165 18.84 1.80 -3.08
C SER A 165 19.35 2.70 -4.22
N SER A 166 20.43 3.44 -3.97
CA SER A 166 20.97 4.42 -4.91
C SER A 166 21.55 3.82 -6.20
N TYR A 167 22.17 2.63 -6.12
CA TYR A 167 22.83 2.00 -7.29
C TYR A 167 21.94 1.01 -8.06
N LEU A 168 21.09 0.24 -7.38
CA LEU A 168 20.24 -0.78 -8.02
C LEU A 168 18.81 -0.29 -8.29
N PHE A 169 18.32 0.73 -7.58
CA PHE A 169 16.96 1.25 -7.72
C PHE A 169 16.92 2.76 -8.01
N PRO A 170 17.66 3.25 -9.04
CA PRO A 170 17.75 4.68 -9.33
C PRO A 170 16.41 5.23 -9.85
N SER A 171 16.25 6.56 -9.81
CA SER A 171 15.00 7.18 -10.27
C SER A 171 14.94 7.35 -11.79
N LYS A 172 13.85 6.87 -12.38
CA LYS A 172 13.48 7.07 -13.78
C LYS A 172 11.97 6.87 -13.91
N GLN A 173 11.27 7.83 -14.52
CA GLN A 173 9.84 7.69 -14.76
C GLN A 173 9.59 6.85 -16.01
N LEU A 174 9.07 5.62 -15.81
CA LEU A 174 8.50 4.78 -16.84
C LEU A 174 7.03 4.55 -16.47
N VAL A 175 6.14 4.92 -17.40
CA VAL A 175 4.70 4.99 -17.15
C VAL A 175 4.02 3.74 -17.70
N ASP A 176 3.08 3.17 -16.93
CA ASP A 176 2.34 2.00 -17.38
C ASP A 176 1.38 2.32 -18.55
N PRO A 177 1.31 1.50 -19.60
CA PRO A 177 0.44 1.75 -20.76
C PRO A 177 -1.01 1.25 -20.62
N ILE A 178 -1.34 0.50 -19.56
CA ILE A 178 -2.65 -0.17 -19.38
C ILE A 178 -3.31 0.23 -18.07
N TRP A 179 -2.55 0.21 -16.97
CA TRP A 179 -3.06 0.34 -15.61
C TRP A 179 -3.03 1.80 -15.16
N ASN A 180 -4.01 2.16 -14.33
CA ASN A 180 -4.10 3.50 -13.76
C ASN A 180 -3.64 3.51 -12.29
N LEU A 181 -3.56 4.71 -11.71
CA LEU A 181 -3.05 4.93 -10.37
C LEU A 181 -3.92 4.28 -9.28
N ASN A 182 -5.19 4.01 -9.57
CA ASN A 182 -6.07 3.20 -8.71
C ASN A 182 -5.56 1.75 -8.57
N ALA A 183 -4.93 1.18 -9.60
CA ALA A 183 -4.33 -0.15 -9.53
C ALA A 183 -3.11 -0.18 -8.58
N GLN A 184 -2.30 0.88 -8.55
CA GLN A 184 -1.25 1.00 -7.53
C GLN A 184 -1.86 1.18 -6.13
N GLN A 185 -2.82 2.10 -5.99
CA GLN A 185 -3.34 2.49 -4.68
C GLN A 185 -4.19 1.39 -4.01
N TRP A 186 -4.90 0.58 -4.79
CA TRP A 186 -5.69 -0.54 -4.26
C TRP A 186 -4.82 -1.67 -3.70
N GLY A 187 -3.60 -1.82 -4.20
CA GLY A 187 -2.60 -2.70 -3.58
C GLY A 187 -2.29 -2.29 -2.14
N GLN A 188 -2.20 -0.98 -1.87
CA GLN A 188 -2.01 -0.49 -0.51
C GLN A 188 -3.24 -0.75 0.39
N ILE A 189 -4.47 -0.65 -0.14
CA ILE A 189 -5.68 -1.04 0.61
C ILE A 189 -5.59 -2.49 1.07
N ILE A 190 -5.23 -3.41 0.16
CA ILE A 190 -5.04 -4.84 0.47
C ILE A 190 -3.92 -5.04 1.51
N THR A 191 -2.77 -4.37 1.35
CA THR A 191 -1.67 -4.43 2.33
C THR A 191 -2.13 -4.02 3.71
N HIS A 192 -2.95 -2.97 3.80
CA HIS A 192 -3.41 -2.42 5.07
C HIS A 192 -4.50 -3.27 5.74
N ASP A 193 -5.31 -3.97 4.95
CA ASP A 193 -6.30 -4.95 5.44
C ASP A 193 -5.62 -6.15 6.11
N MET A 194 -4.52 -6.63 5.50
CA MET A 194 -3.88 -7.90 5.84
C MET A 194 -2.64 -7.78 6.73
N SER A 195 -2.00 -6.61 6.82
CA SER A 195 -0.70 -6.48 7.51
C SER A 195 -0.43 -5.10 8.14
N LEU A 196 0.08 -5.12 9.38
CA LEU A 196 0.58 -3.96 10.11
C LEU A 196 1.60 -4.45 11.15
N THR A 197 2.89 -4.16 10.96
CA THR A 197 3.90 -4.68 11.89
C THR A 197 3.92 -3.93 13.21
N ALA A 198 4.01 -4.67 14.31
CA ALA A 198 4.02 -4.16 15.67
C ALA A 198 5.25 -3.28 16.00
N GLY A 199 5.09 -2.41 17.00
CA GLY A 199 6.19 -1.71 17.67
C GLY A 199 6.77 -0.48 16.95
N ILE A 200 6.24 -0.11 15.78
CA ILE A 200 6.72 1.02 14.96
C ILE A 200 5.59 2.04 14.80
N ALA A 201 5.90 3.34 14.83
CA ALA A 201 4.95 4.36 14.47
C ALA A 201 4.80 4.45 12.94
N GLN A 202 3.67 3.99 12.41
CA GLN A 202 3.38 4.04 10.97
C GLN A 202 2.45 5.19 10.55
N SER A 203 1.93 5.94 11.52
CA SER A 203 1.03 7.09 11.34
C SER A 203 1.53 8.38 12.00
N HIS A 204 2.68 8.33 12.68
CA HIS A 204 3.25 9.44 13.45
C HIS A 204 4.76 9.22 13.61
N LYS A 205 5.46 10.15 14.28
CA LYS A 205 6.87 9.94 14.63
C LYS A 205 7.02 8.79 15.62
N ASP A 206 8.05 7.97 15.45
CA ASP A 206 8.46 7.01 16.47
C ASP A 206 8.74 7.74 17.80
N THR A 207 8.30 7.14 18.91
CA THR A 207 8.63 7.61 20.26
C THR A 207 10.12 7.45 20.57
N VAL A 208 10.79 6.52 19.87
CA VAL A 208 12.24 6.33 19.85
C VAL A 208 12.79 6.93 18.57
N SER A 209 13.61 7.97 18.67
CA SER A 209 14.33 8.54 17.53
C SER A 209 15.78 8.06 17.56
N CYS A 210 16.16 7.26 16.56
CA CYS A 210 17.52 6.74 16.34
C CYS A 210 18.33 7.65 15.40
N CYS A 211 17.62 8.41 14.58
CA CYS A 211 18.11 9.56 13.83
C CYS A 211 17.14 10.72 14.04
N ASP A 212 17.66 11.92 14.30
CA ASP A 212 16.85 13.10 14.58
C ASP A 212 16.24 13.73 13.31
N ASP A 213 15.35 14.71 13.48
CA ASP A 213 14.73 15.43 12.34
C ASP A 213 15.75 16.24 11.51
N ASN A 214 16.98 16.43 11.99
CA ASN A 214 18.09 17.08 11.26
C ASN A 214 19.01 16.04 10.57
N GLY A 215 18.64 14.76 10.59
CA GLY A 215 19.40 13.67 10.00
C GLY A 215 20.68 13.32 10.76
N GLN A 216 20.80 13.69 12.04
CA GLN A 216 21.96 13.39 12.88
C GLN A 216 21.70 12.15 13.75
N LEU A 217 22.73 11.37 14.05
CA LEU A 217 22.60 10.20 14.91
C LEU A 217 22.22 10.60 16.33
N SER A 218 21.17 9.97 16.87
CA SER A 218 20.76 10.18 18.26
C SER A 218 21.81 9.67 19.24
N ARG A 219 21.98 10.36 20.38
CA ARG A 219 23.04 10.08 21.35
C ARG A 219 23.01 8.66 21.93
N ASP A 220 21.81 8.10 22.06
CA ASP A 220 21.56 6.76 22.59
C ASP A 220 21.48 5.68 21.50
N ALA A 221 21.50 6.04 20.21
CA ALA A 221 21.26 5.11 19.10
C ALA A 221 22.22 3.89 19.07
N ALA A 222 23.45 4.05 19.56
CA ALA A 222 24.42 2.96 19.67
C ALA A 222 24.21 2.04 20.90
N SER A 223 23.44 2.50 21.90
CA SER A 223 23.14 1.78 23.15
C SER A 223 21.70 1.27 23.23
N ASN A 224 20.79 1.83 22.43
CA ASN A 224 19.37 1.52 22.43
C ASN A 224 19.11 0.30 21.51
N PRO A 225 18.66 -0.86 22.04
CA PRO A 225 18.51 -2.09 21.27
C PRO A 225 17.40 -2.03 20.20
N LEU A 226 16.52 -1.02 20.27
CA LEU A 226 15.49 -0.77 19.27
C LEU A 226 16.00 0.04 18.08
N CYS A 227 17.23 0.56 18.13
CA CYS A 227 17.78 1.40 17.08
C CYS A 227 18.60 0.62 16.05
N ALA A 228 18.29 0.84 14.77
CA ALA A 228 19.08 0.33 13.64
C ALA A 228 19.08 1.35 12.47
N PRO A 229 19.48 2.62 12.72
CA PRO A 229 19.38 3.70 11.74
C PRO A 229 20.13 3.37 10.46
N ILE A 230 19.57 3.76 9.31
CA ILE A 230 20.22 3.57 8.02
C ILE A 230 21.26 4.67 7.87
N ILE A 231 22.54 4.31 7.97
CA ILE A 231 23.66 5.25 7.86
C ILE A 231 23.77 5.76 6.41
N ILE A 232 23.96 7.07 6.23
CA ILE A 232 24.22 7.67 4.93
C ILE A 232 25.70 7.44 4.56
N PRO A 233 26.01 6.80 3.41
CA PRO A 233 27.38 6.68 2.95
C PRO A 233 28.02 8.05 2.68
N PRO A 234 29.32 8.26 2.96
CA PRO A 234 30.02 9.49 2.59
C PRO A 234 30.04 9.78 1.08
N THR A 235 29.72 8.77 0.26
CA THR A 235 29.59 8.82 -1.20
C THR A 235 28.17 9.15 -1.69
N ASP A 236 27.17 9.28 -0.80
CA ASP A 236 25.79 9.59 -1.17
C ASP A 236 25.69 10.96 -1.84
N ALA A 237 25.17 11.03 -3.06
CA ALA A 237 25.15 12.25 -3.87
C ALA A 237 24.16 13.34 -3.40
N VAL A 238 23.28 13.03 -2.43
CA VAL A 238 22.17 13.90 -2.01
C VAL A 238 22.27 14.26 -0.53
N HIS A 239 22.21 13.27 0.35
CA HIS A 239 22.12 13.43 1.79
C HIS A 239 23.47 13.83 2.42
N SER A 240 24.59 13.26 1.95
CA SER A 240 25.92 13.62 2.49
C SER A 240 26.26 15.09 2.22
N GLN A 241 25.81 15.62 1.06
CA GLN A 241 26.10 16.97 0.61
C GLN A 241 25.44 18.06 1.47
N VAL A 242 24.41 17.70 2.23
CA VAL A 242 23.72 18.58 3.20
C VAL A 242 23.98 18.17 4.66
N GLY A 243 24.93 17.28 4.92
CA GLY A 243 25.34 16.89 6.27
C GLY A 243 24.42 15.89 6.98
N THR A 244 23.49 15.24 6.28
CA THR A 244 22.69 14.14 6.83
C THR A 244 23.58 12.91 7.06
N GLN A 245 23.58 12.39 8.28
CA GLN A 245 24.37 11.22 8.72
C GLN A 245 23.56 9.91 8.66
N CYS A 246 22.24 9.98 8.84
CA CYS A 246 21.38 8.82 8.92
C CYS A 246 19.94 9.09 8.42
N MET A 247 19.18 8.01 8.28
CA MET A 247 17.71 8.01 8.26
C MET A 247 17.19 7.25 9.48
N ASN A 248 16.08 7.69 10.06
CA ASN A 248 15.52 7.04 11.24
C ASN A 248 14.99 5.65 10.91
N PHE A 249 15.34 4.67 11.73
CA PHE A 249 14.81 3.31 11.64
C PHE A 249 14.78 2.68 13.03
N VAL A 250 13.56 2.39 13.50
CA VAL A 250 13.28 1.63 14.72
C VAL A 250 12.94 0.19 14.35
N ARG A 251 13.47 -0.76 15.11
CA ARG A 251 13.21 -2.21 14.95
C ARG A 251 11.76 -2.56 15.27
N THR A 252 11.26 -3.62 14.63
CA THR A 252 9.92 -4.17 14.90
C THR A 252 9.77 -4.69 16.32
N GLY A 253 8.53 -4.66 16.84
CA GLY A 253 8.14 -5.44 18.01
C GLY A 253 7.92 -6.91 17.64
N THR A 254 8.54 -7.81 18.40
CA THR A 254 8.55 -9.26 18.16
C THR A 254 7.95 -10.06 19.31
N THR A 255 7.76 -11.37 19.09
CA THR A 255 7.41 -12.35 20.16
C THR A 255 8.34 -12.26 21.37
N ARG A 256 9.64 -12.01 21.14
CA ARG A 256 10.66 -11.92 22.17
C ARG A 256 10.46 -10.69 23.06
N ASP A 257 10.12 -9.54 22.47
CA ASP A 257 9.93 -8.28 23.20
C ASP A 257 8.66 -8.30 24.07
N ARG A 258 7.71 -9.17 23.73
CA ARG A 258 6.49 -9.45 24.51
C ARG A 258 6.62 -10.68 25.44
N GLY A 259 7.79 -11.33 25.49
CA GLY A 259 8.02 -12.52 26.32
C GLY A 259 7.22 -13.76 25.92
N CYS A 260 6.74 -13.83 24.68
CA CYS A 260 5.92 -14.94 24.19
C CYS A 260 6.74 -16.17 23.76
N THR A 261 8.04 -15.98 23.53
CA THR A 261 8.98 -17.04 23.11
C THR A 261 10.18 -17.12 24.05
N PRO A 262 10.84 -18.29 24.18
CA PRO A 262 12.06 -18.42 24.98
C PRO A 262 13.19 -17.49 24.49
N PRO A 263 14.10 -17.03 25.37
CA PRO A 263 15.14 -16.03 25.00
C PRO A 263 16.11 -16.43 23.87
N PHE A 264 16.20 -17.73 23.56
CA PHE A 264 17.05 -18.30 22.51
C PHE A 264 16.28 -18.73 21.26
N ALA A 265 14.96 -18.54 21.21
CA ALA A 265 14.19 -18.71 19.99
C ALA A 265 14.44 -17.53 19.04
N PRO A 266 14.34 -17.73 17.70
CA PRO A 266 14.28 -16.62 16.75
C PRO A 266 13.19 -15.62 17.16
N ALA A 267 13.50 -14.33 17.03
CA ALA A 267 12.52 -13.27 17.21
C ALA A 267 11.56 -13.28 16.02
N GLU A 268 10.26 -13.35 16.29
CA GLU A 268 9.24 -13.41 15.25
C GLU A 268 8.49 -12.08 15.21
N PRO A 269 8.56 -11.30 14.11
CA PRO A 269 7.81 -10.05 13.98
C PRO A 269 6.30 -10.31 14.02
N LEU A 270 5.57 -9.42 14.68
CA LEU A 270 4.14 -9.57 14.92
C LEU A 270 3.31 -8.68 13.98
N SER A 271 2.22 -9.22 13.42
CA SER A 271 1.16 -8.39 12.81
C SER A 271 0.22 -7.88 13.89
N THR A 272 -0.36 -6.69 13.73
CA THR A 272 -1.35 -6.10 14.65
C THR A 272 -2.74 -5.97 14.02
N VAL A 273 -2.96 -6.57 12.86
CA VAL A 273 -4.26 -6.64 12.15
C VAL A 273 -4.60 -8.08 11.78
N THR A 274 -5.84 -8.33 11.36
CA THR A 274 -6.29 -9.62 10.82
C THR A 274 -5.49 -10.02 9.58
N ALA A 275 -5.39 -11.32 9.29
CA ALA A 275 -4.74 -11.84 8.06
C ALA A 275 -5.72 -12.00 6.88
N TYR A 276 -7.00 -11.74 7.12
CA TYR A 276 -8.09 -11.90 6.17
C TYR A 276 -8.27 -10.64 5.33
N MET A 277 -8.87 -10.78 4.15
CA MET A 277 -9.46 -9.63 3.45
C MET A 277 -10.85 -9.40 4.01
N ASP A 278 -10.95 -8.80 5.20
CA ASP A 278 -12.20 -8.55 5.93
C ASP A 278 -12.46 -7.08 6.25
N ALA A 279 -11.82 -6.18 5.49
CA ALA A 279 -11.94 -4.73 5.59
C ALA A 279 -11.68 -4.20 7.02
N SER A 280 -10.72 -4.81 7.70
CA SER A 280 -10.21 -4.42 9.02
C SER A 280 -9.68 -2.99 9.01
N PHE A 281 -9.23 -2.47 7.86
CA PHE A 281 -8.88 -1.06 7.70
C PHE A 281 -10.07 -0.11 7.89
N CYS A 282 -11.30 -0.56 7.59
CA CYS A 282 -12.53 0.19 7.82
C CYS A 282 -13.09 -0.12 9.22
N TYR A 283 -13.14 -1.40 9.61
CA TYR A 283 -13.89 -1.86 10.79
C TYR A 283 -13.05 -2.00 12.08
N GLY A 284 -11.73 -1.93 11.98
CA GLY A 284 -10.80 -2.24 13.07
C GLY A 284 -10.44 -3.72 13.13
N SER A 285 -9.38 -4.02 13.87
CA SER A 285 -8.89 -5.38 14.18
C SER A 285 -9.07 -5.76 15.66
N SER A 286 -9.63 -4.87 16.49
CA SER A 286 -10.13 -5.26 17.81
C SER A 286 -11.39 -4.49 18.17
N ASP A 287 -12.16 -5.01 19.11
CA ASP A 287 -13.32 -4.33 19.71
C ASP A 287 -12.97 -2.91 20.19
N GLY A 288 -11.76 -2.70 20.71
CA GLY A 288 -11.27 -1.38 21.12
C GLY A 288 -11.14 -0.38 19.97
N GLN A 289 -10.82 -0.86 18.76
CA GLN A 289 -10.75 -0.05 17.53
C GLN A 289 -12.13 0.13 16.88
N ALA A 290 -12.95 -0.92 16.83
CA ALA A 290 -14.27 -0.88 16.20
C ALA A 290 -15.28 0.01 16.96
N ARG A 291 -15.24 -0.02 18.30
CA ARG A 291 -16.23 0.69 19.12
C ARG A 291 -16.29 2.22 18.91
N PRO A 292 -15.19 2.99 18.84
CA PRO A 292 -15.24 4.45 18.66
C PRO A 292 -15.65 4.93 17.26
N ILE A 293 -15.57 4.05 16.25
CA ILE A 293 -15.88 4.33 14.83
C ILE A 293 -17.25 3.82 14.39
N ARG A 294 -18.02 3.15 15.26
CA ARG A 294 -19.44 2.83 15.05
C ARG A 294 -20.35 3.96 15.53
N SER A 295 -21.51 4.14 14.87
CA SER A 295 -22.53 5.10 15.30
C SER A 295 -23.46 4.54 16.40
N TYR A 296 -23.69 3.23 16.41
CA TYR A 296 -24.76 2.54 17.14
C TYR A 296 -26.18 3.07 16.82
N LEU A 297 -26.36 3.58 15.60
CA LEU A 297 -27.64 4.01 15.08
C LEU A 297 -27.81 3.57 13.62
N GLY A 298 -28.81 2.71 13.36
CA GLY A 298 -29.14 2.24 12.02
C GLY A 298 -28.09 1.34 11.38
N GLY A 299 -27.21 0.74 12.18
CA GLY A 299 -26.09 -0.09 11.73
C GLY A 299 -24.90 0.69 11.18
N ARG A 300 -24.93 2.03 11.17
CA ARG A 300 -23.95 2.86 10.46
C ARG A 300 -22.58 2.90 11.14
N MET A 301 -21.54 3.10 10.34
CA MET A 301 -20.26 3.67 10.77
C MET A 301 -20.44 5.15 11.13
N ARG A 302 -19.68 5.61 12.11
CA ARG A 302 -19.73 6.98 12.61
C ARG A 302 -19.14 7.94 11.57
N THR A 303 -19.90 8.98 11.25
CA THR A 303 -19.49 10.08 10.38
C THR A 303 -19.57 11.41 11.11
N ILE A 304 -18.93 12.44 10.55
CA ILE A 304 -19.11 13.83 10.92
C ILE A 304 -19.42 14.65 9.67
N LEU A 305 -20.45 15.50 9.76
CA LEU A 305 -20.91 16.32 8.65
C LEU A 305 -20.11 17.64 8.60
N ARG A 306 -19.35 17.87 7.54
CA ARG A 306 -18.72 19.17 7.25
C ARG A 306 -19.13 19.64 5.86
N ASN A 307 -19.64 20.88 5.78
CA ASN A 307 -20.08 21.50 4.53
C ASN A 307 -21.04 20.62 3.70
N GLY A 308 -21.97 19.94 4.37
CA GLY A 308 -22.96 19.05 3.75
C GLY A 308 -22.43 17.67 3.32
N ARG A 309 -21.16 17.35 3.59
CA ARG A 309 -20.51 16.08 3.22
C ARG A 309 -20.18 15.24 4.46
N GLU A 310 -20.37 13.93 4.35
CA GLU A 310 -19.97 12.97 5.40
C GLU A 310 -18.49 12.62 5.30
N TRP A 311 -17.81 12.72 6.45
CA TRP A 311 -16.39 12.38 6.63
C TRP A 311 -16.21 11.40 7.79
N PRO A 312 -15.10 10.65 7.85
CA PRO A 312 -14.74 9.86 9.02
C PRO A 312 -14.60 10.74 10.28
N PRO A 313 -14.71 10.16 11.49
CA PRO A 313 -14.53 10.88 12.75
C PRO A 313 -13.14 11.51 12.82
N GLN A 314 -13.00 12.60 13.59
CA GLN A 314 -11.71 13.23 13.82
C GLN A 314 -10.86 12.37 14.78
N ASP A 315 -9.57 12.19 14.48
CA ASP A 315 -8.60 11.63 15.42
C ASP A 315 -8.45 12.56 16.64
N PRO A 316 -8.56 12.06 17.88
CA PRO A 316 -8.44 12.88 19.09
C PRO A 316 -7.07 13.55 19.26
N ASN A 317 -6.04 13.12 18.54
CA ASN A 317 -4.64 13.53 18.66
C ASN A 317 -4.07 14.04 17.32
N VAL A 318 -4.82 14.90 16.64
CA VAL A 318 -4.52 15.51 15.32
C VAL A 318 -3.04 15.80 15.07
N THR A 319 -2.36 16.49 16.00
CA THR A 319 -0.95 16.90 15.82
C THR A 319 0.07 15.78 15.93
N LEU A 320 -0.34 14.58 16.38
CA LEU A 320 0.49 13.38 16.34
C LEU A 320 0.21 12.55 15.09
N THR A 321 -1.05 12.12 14.88
CA THR A 321 -1.46 11.27 13.75
C THR A 321 -1.36 11.98 12.39
N CYS A 322 -1.52 13.30 12.39
CA CYS A 322 -1.34 14.14 11.21
C CYS A 322 -0.28 15.20 11.51
N GLU A 323 0.96 14.76 11.75
CA GLU A 323 2.10 15.62 12.11
C GLU A 323 2.40 16.78 11.13
N SER A 324 1.91 16.68 9.89
CA SER A 324 2.01 17.70 8.84
C SER A 324 0.89 18.76 8.92
N ALA A 325 -0.10 18.60 9.80
CA ALA A 325 -1.19 19.55 10.02
C ALA A 325 -0.71 20.84 10.68
N GLN A 326 -1.17 21.99 10.19
CA GLN A 326 -0.74 23.30 10.68
C GLN A 326 -1.62 23.83 11.83
N SER A 327 -2.72 23.15 12.14
CA SER A 327 -3.54 23.43 13.33
C SER A 327 -4.30 22.18 13.80
N PRO A 328 -4.70 22.10 15.08
CA PRO A 328 -5.59 21.03 15.59
C PRO A 328 -6.98 20.97 14.92
N ASN A 329 -7.34 21.98 14.12
CA ASN A 329 -8.62 22.06 13.41
C ASN A 329 -8.52 21.59 11.96
N GLU A 330 -7.33 21.24 11.44
CA GLU A 330 -7.24 20.58 10.13
C GLU A 330 -7.86 19.17 10.21
N PRO A 331 -8.43 18.64 9.12
CA PRO A 331 -8.88 17.26 9.06
C PRO A 331 -7.76 16.29 9.44
N CYS A 332 -8.09 15.30 10.26
CA CYS A 332 -7.27 14.14 10.56
C CYS A 332 -8.22 13.01 10.96
N TYR A 333 -8.25 11.92 10.21
CA TYR A 333 -9.30 10.92 10.31
C TYR A 333 -8.94 9.78 11.25
N LEU A 334 -9.96 9.30 11.97
CA LEU A 334 -9.96 8.04 12.71
C LEU A 334 -10.69 6.98 11.90
N ALA A 335 -10.06 5.82 11.70
CA ALA A 335 -10.60 4.66 10.98
C ALA A 335 -10.18 3.35 11.69
N GLY A 336 -10.48 2.20 11.09
CA GLY A 336 -10.04 0.90 11.59
C GLY A 336 -8.52 0.70 11.55
N ASP A 337 -7.87 1.19 10.49
CA ASP A 337 -6.41 1.22 10.35
C ASP A 337 -5.83 2.61 10.63
N ILE A 338 -4.75 2.65 11.40
CA ILE A 338 -4.11 3.90 11.85
C ILE A 338 -3.46 4.71 10.72
N ARG A 339 -3.20 4.09 9.56
CA ARG A 339 -2.51 4.70 8.43
C ARG A 339 -3.48 5.38 7.44
N VAL A 340 -4.78 5.49 7.76
CA VAL A 340 -5.81 6.14 6.91
C VAL A 340 -5.36 7.49 6.33
N ASN A 341 -4.65 8.30 7.11
CA ASN A 341 -4.19 9.64 6.74
C ASN A 341 -2.87 9.66 5.93
N GLN A 342 -2.25 8.50 5.67
CA GLN A 342 -0.85 8.44 5.23
C GLN A 342 -0.62 9.19 3.92
N ASN A 343 -1.52 9.04 2.94
CA ASN A 343 -1.52 9.81 1.71
C ASN A 343 -2.98 10.09 1.25
N PRO A 344 -3.21 11.12 0.41
CA PRO A 344 -4.57 11.53 0.01
C PRO A 344 -5.38 10.44 -0.71
N GLN A 345 -4.70 9.55 -1.42
CA GLN A 345 -5.35 8.55 -2.28
C GLN A 345 -5.87 7.37 -1.46
N LEU A 346 -5.05 6.88 -0.53
CA LEU A 346 -5.44 5.92 0.50
C LEU A 346 -6.64 6.48 1.31
N THR A 347 -6.54 7.75 1.71
CA THR A 347 -7.60 8.46 2.45
C THR A 347 -8.93 8.42 1.69
N ILE A 348 -8.92 8.79 0.40
CA ILE A 348 -10.12 8.78 -0.46
C ILE A 348 -10.77 7.39 -0.52
N LEU A 349 -10.00 6.34 -0.76
CA LEU A 349 -10.54 4.98 -0.87
C LEU A 349 -11.12 4.48 0.45
N GLN A 350 -10.49 4.78 1.60
CA GLN A 350 -11.05 4.40 2.90
C GLN A 350 -12.34 5.17 3.22
N ILE A 351 -12.44 6.46 2.84
CA ILE A 351 -13.69 7.24 2.94
C ILE A 351 -14.79 6.61 2.08
N ILE A 352 -14.45 6.19 0.86
CA ILE A 352 -15.38 5.55 -0.07
C ILE A 352 -15.92 4.23 0.49
N VAL A 353 -15.08 3.37 1.09
CA VAL A 353 -15.53 2.12 1.71
C VAL A 353 -16.39 2.37 2.96
N LEU A 354 -16.07 3.39 3.77
CA LEU A 354 -16.91 3.79 4.90
C LEU A 354 -18.30 4.27 4.44
N ARG A 355 -18.34 5.09 3.38
CA ARG A 355 -19.59 5.56 2.77
C ARG A 355 -20.41 4.39 2.19
N GLU A 356 -19.76 3.40 1.56
CA GLU A 356 -20.44 2.23 1.00
C GLU A 356 -21.13 1.40 2.07
N HIS A 357 -20.47 1.18 3.21
CA HIS A 357 -21.10 0.55 4.38
C HIS A 357 -22.35 1.32 4.84
N ASN A 358 -22.27 2.64 4.96
CA ASN A 358 -23.39 3.48 5.37
C ASN A 358 -24.54 3.46 4.35
N ARG A 359 -24.22 3.46 3.05
CA ARG A 359 -25.17 3.34 1.94
C ARG A 359 -25.93 2.01 1.98
N ILE A 360 -25.21 0.91 2.25
CA ILE A 360 -25.81 -0.43 2.40
C ILE A 360 -26.65 -0.51 3.67
N ALA A 361 -26.16 -0.01 4.81
CA ALA A 361 -26.88 -0.02 6.08
C ALA A 361 -28.23 0.73 5.99
N ASP A 362 -28.23 1.93 5.39
CA ASP A 362 -29.47 2.70 5.15
C ASP A 362 -30.45 1.94 4.25
N ALA A 363 -29.95 1.32 3.18
CA ALA A 363 -30.79 0.54 2.25
C ALA A 363 -31.37 -0.71 2.93
N LEU A 364 -30.57 -1.45 3.70
CA LEU A 364 -31.03 -2.62 4.47
C LEU A 364 -32.05 -2.22 5.55
N SER A 365 -31.86 -1.08 6.22
CA SER A 365 -32.80 -0.53 7.20
C SER A 365 -34.17 -0.21 6.58
N ALA A 366 -34.17 0.34 5.35
CA ALA A 366 -35.40 0.57 4.59
C ALA A 366 -36.06 -0.72 4.07
N ILE A 367 -35.28 -1.76 3.76
CA ILE A 367 -35.77 -3.06 3.26
C ILE A 367 -36.30 -3.95 4.39
N ASN A 368 -35.65 -3.91 5.56
CA ASN A 368 -35.94 -4.73 6.74
C ASN A 368 -36.13 -3.84 8.00
N PRO A 369 -37.26 -3.11 8.14
CA PRO A 369 -37.46 -2.17 9.26
C PRO A 369 -37.53 -2.82 10.65
N HIS A 370 -37.54 -4.15 10.73
CA HIS A 370 -37.51 -4.95 11.96
C HIS A 370 -36.11 -5.33 12.43
N TRP A 371 -35.06 -5.12 11.60
CA TRP A 371 -33.68 -5.39 11.99
C TRP A 371 -33.15 -4.33 12.98
N ASP A 372 -32.36 -4.78 13.96
CA ASP A 372 -31.72 -3.90 14.94
C ASP A 372 -30.36 -3.37 14.44
N ASP A 373 -29.75 -2.48 15.23
CA ASP A 373 -28.46 -1.85 14.89
C ASP A 373 -27.36 -2.87 14.60
N GLU A 374 -27.25 -3.92 15.43
CA GLU A 374 -26.20 -4.92 15.28
C GLU A 374 -26.42 -5.79 14.04
N THR A 375 -27.67 -6.19 13.75
CA THR A 375 -28.00 -6.94 12.54
C THR A 375 -27.71 -6.10 11.28
N LEU A 376 -28.09 -4.81 11.27
CA LEU A 376 -27.80 -3.89 10.17
C LEU A 376 -26.29 -3.70 9.97
N TYR A 377 -25.55 -3.45 11.05
CA TYR A 377 -24.09 -3.28 11.02
C TYR A 377 -23.40 -4.54 10.46
N GLN A 378 -23.76 -5.73 10.95
CA GLN A 378 -23.09 -6.96 10.56
C GLN A 378 -23.45 -7.42 9.14
N GLU A 379 -24.69 -7.27 8.68
CA GLU A 379 -25.02 -7.55 7.28
C GLU A 379 -24.40 -6.52 6.32
N ALA A 380 -24.40 -5.23 6.66
CA ALA A 380 -23.70 -4.22 5.85
C ALA A 380 -22.18 -4.50 5.77
N ARG A 381 -21.53 -4.78 6.91
CA ARG A 381 -20.12 -5.22 6.96
C ARG A 381 -19.89 -6.47 6.12
N ARG A 382 -20.76 -7.47 6.23
CA ARG A 382 -20.66 -8.74 5.49
C ARG A 382 -20.78 -8.55 3.98
N ILE A 383 -21.68 -7.68 3.51
CA ILE A 383 -21.82 -7.36 2.08
C ILE A 383 -20.59 -6.60 1.56
N VAL A 384 -20.14 -5.54 2.26
CA VAL A 384 -18.93 -4.78 1.88
C VAL A 384 -17.70 -5.70 1.80
N ILE A 385 -17.53 -6.62 2.75
CA ILE A 385 -16.43 -7.60 2.69
C ILE A 385 -16.55 -8.47 1.45
N ALA A 386 -17.74 -8.93 1.07
CA ALA A 386 -17.94 -9.73 -0.13
C ALA A 386 -17.70 -8.95 -1.43
N GLU A 387 -18.10 -7.68 -1.48
CA GLU A 387 -17.78 -6.77 -2.60
C GLU A 387 -16.27 -6.61 -2.77
N LEU A 388 -15.57 -6.32 -1.68
CA LEU A 388 -14.11 -6.12 -1.68
C LEU A 388 -13.38 -7.43 -1.99
N GLN A 389 -13.82 -8.58 -1.48
CA GLN A 389 -13.26 -9.88 -1.85
C GLN A 389 -13.48 -10.20 -3.34
N HIS A 390 -14.64 -9.88 -3.91
CA HIS A 390 -14.88 -10.03 -5.34
C HIS A 390 -13.93 -9.14 -6.17
N ILE A 391 -13.87 -7.85 -5.86
CA ILE A 391 -12.97 -6.88 -6.52
C ILE A 391 -11.51 -7.32 -6.40
N ASN A 392 -11.08 -7.74 -5.21
CA ASN A 392 -9.71 -8.19 -4.95
C ASN A 392 -9.34 -9.40 -5.83
N TYR A 393 -10.14 -10.47 -5.84
CA TYR A 393 -9.78 -11.68 -6.58
C TYR A 393 -10.07 -11.63 -8.08
N TYR A 394 -11.14 -10.96 -8.52
CA TYR A 394 -11.62 -11.02 -9.90
C TYR A 394 -11.31 -9.77 -10.74
N GLU A 395 -11.14 -8.58 -10.14
CA GLU A 395 -10.67 -7.39 -10.87
C GLU A 395 -9.18 -7.08 -10.62
N TYR A 396 -8.72 -7.15 -9.37
CA TYR A 396 -7.42 -6.62 -8.96
C TYR A 396 -6.27 -7.64 -9.12
N LEU A 397 -6.29 -8.77 -8.41
CA LEU A 397 -5.16 -9.71 -8.39
C LEU A 397 -4.76 -10.26 -9.78
N PRO A 398 -5.67 -10.46 -10.76
CA PRO A 398 -5.29 -10.87 -12.12
C PRO A 398 -4.39 -9.85 -12.86
N ILE A 399 -4.37 -8.59 -12.42
CA ILE A 399 -3.49 -7.52 -12.95
C ILE A 399 -2.02 -7.77 -12.59
N PHE A 400 -1.78 -8.27 -11.38
CA PHE A 400 -0.45 -8.37 -10.78
C PHE A 400 0.11 -9.78 -10.82
N LEU A 401 -0.76 -10.79 -10.75
CA LEU A 401 -0.40 -12.21 -10.73
C LEU A 401 -0.63 -12.92 -12.07
N GLY A 402 -1.33 -12.27 -13.00
CA GLY A 402 -1.71 -12.83 -14.29
C GLY A 402 -2.91 -13.77 -14.21
N TYR A 403 -3.89 -13.54 -15.09
CA TYR A 403 -5.15 -14.29 -15.14
C TYR A 403 -4.96 -15.82 -15.21
N ASP A 404 -4.08 -16.29 -16.10
CA ASP A 404 -3.84 -17.74 -16.27
C ASP A 404 -3.24 -18.38 -15.02
N ASN A 405 -2.41 -17.65 -14.27
CA ASN A 405 -1.86 -18.11 -12.99
C ASN A 405 -2.95 -18.13 -11.90
N MET A 406 -3.84 -17.13 -11.87
CA MET A 406 -4.98 -17.10 -10.96
C MET A 406 -5.93 -18.29 -11.19
N VAL A 407 -6.22 -18.64 -12.44
CA VAL A 407 -7.05 -19.81 -12.80
C VAL A 407 -6.31 -21.12 -12.47
N LYS A 408 -5.05 -21.26 -12.92
CA LYS A 408 -4.23 -22.48 -12.73
C LYS A 408 -4.10 -22.87 -11.25
N ASN A 409 -3.87 -21.90 -10.37
CA ASN A 409 -3.70 -22.13 -8.93
C ASN A 409 -5.00 -21.98 -8.13
N LYS A 410 -6.16 -21.95 -8.82
CA LYS A 410 -7.50 -21.93 -8.21
C LYS A 410 -7.77 -20.76 -7.26
N LEU A 411 -7.21 -19.59 -7.57
CA LEU A 411 -7.51 -18.33 -6.88
C LEU A 411 -8.83 -17.71 -7.35
N ILE A 412 -9.21 -17.99 -8.61
CA ILE A 412 -10.50 -17.62 -9.23
C ILE A 412 -11.10 -18.79 -9.98
N TYR A 413 -12.42 -18.77 -10.15
CA TYR A 413 -13.19 -19.80 -10.83
C TYR A 413 -14.10 -19.17 -11.91
N PRO A 414 -13.55 -18.79 -13.08
CA PRO A 414 -14.32 -18.13 -14.13
C PRO A 414 -15.49 -19.00 -14.61
N GLY A 415 -16.69 -18.43 -14.65
CA GLY A 415 -17.90 -19.15 -15.02
C GLY A 415 -18.50 -20.03 -13.91
N ALA A 416 -18.08 -19.85 -12.65
CA ALA A 416 -18.76 -20.48 -11.52
C ALA A 416 -20.18 -19.90 -11.33
N HIS A 417 -21.20 -20.73 -11.54
CA HIS A 417 -22.62 -20.38 -11.33
C HIS A 417 -23.20 -20.93 -10.02
N SER A 418 -22.34 -21.41 -9.12
CA SER A 418 -22.70 -21.95 -7.80
C SER A 418 -21.59 -21.60 -6.80
N TYR A 419 -21.70 -22.08 -5.56
CA TYR A 419 -20.64 -22.01 -4.56
C TYR A 419 -19.38 -22.72 -5.03
N VAL A 420 -18.22 -22.21 -4.61
CA VAL A 420 -16.93 -22.86 -4.90
C VAL A 420 -16.60 -23.90 -3.82
N ASN A 421 -16.91 -23.60 -2.55
CA ASN A 421 -16.70 -24.49 -1.40
C ASN A 421 -15.24 -24.99 -1.25
N ASP A 422 -14.27 -24.11 -1.47
CA ASP A 422 -12.85 -24.44 -1.41
C ASP A 422 -12.19 -24.21 -0.03
N TYR A 423 -12.94 -23.76 0.99
CA TYR A 423 -12.43 -23.64 2.36
C TYR A 423 -11.81 -24.95 2.89
N ASN A 424 -10.58 -24.86 3.39
CA ASN A 424 -9.86 -25.96 4.01
C ASN A 424 -9.36 -25.57 5.41
N PRO A 425 -9.88 -26.15 6.51
CA PRO A 425 -9.47 -25.82 7.87
C PRO A 425 -8.03 -26.24 8.23
N ASN A 426 -7.29 -26.87 7.32
CA ASN A 426 -5.88 -27.22 7.49
C ASN A 426 -4.94 -26.21 6.80
N VAL A 427 -5.46 -25.23 6.06
CA VAL A 427 -4.66 -24.14 5.47
C VAL A 427 -4.57 -23.00 6.47
N ASP A 428 -3.33 -22.58 6.76
CA ASP A 428 -3.05 -21.46 7.64
C ASP A 428 -3.13 -20.13 6.85
N PRO A 429 -4.12 -19.26 7.13
CA PRO A 429 -4.32 -17.98 6.44
C PRO A 429 -3.31 -16.91 6.86
N THR A 430 -2.51 -17.14 7.91
CA THR A 430 -1.58 -16.16 8.46
C THR A 430 -0.64 -15.60 7.38
N VAL A 431 -0.51 -14.27 7.32
CA VAL A 431 0.27 -13.60 6.28
C VAL A 431 1.74 -13.96 6.37
N LEU A 432 2.31 -14.40 5.25
CA LEU A 432 3.73 -14.68 5.09
C LEU A 432 4.55 -13.39 5.21
N ASP A 433 5.63 -13.44 5.97
CA ASP A 433 6.56 -12.34 6.13
C ASP A 433 7.24 -11.99 4.79
N GLU A 434 7.57 -13.01 3.99
CA GLU A 434 8.07 -12.85 2.64
C GLU A 434 7.07 -12.13 1.72
N HIS A 435 5.76 -12.21 1.99
CA HIS A 435 4.73 -11.44 1.29
C HIS A 435 4.69 -9.98 1.77
N ALA A 436 4.47 -9.76 3.07
CA ALA A 436 4.23 -8.44 3.66
C ALA A 436 5.48 -7.53 3.68
N THR A 437 6.67 -8.12 3.71
CA THR A 437 7.95 -7.42 3.90
C THR A 437 8.81 -7.39 2.64
N ALA A 438 8.56 -8.27 1.66
CA ALA A 438 9.27 -8.28 0.37
C ALA A 438 8.34 -8.23 -0.85
N ALA A 439 7.63 -9.32 -1.16
CA ALA A 439 7.03 -9.49 -2.48
C ALA A 439 5.94 -8.46 -2.80
N PHE A 440 5.06 -8.13 -1.84
CA PHE A 440 3.98 -7.17 -2.07
C PHE A 440 4.46 -5.71 -2.01
N ARG A 441 5.63 -5.46 -1.40
CA ARG A 441 6.32 -4.16 -1.42
C ARG A 441 7.05 -3.85 -2.71
N HIS A 442 7.21 -4.83 -3.60
CA HIS A 442 7.69 -4.59 -4.97
C HIS A 442 6.89 -3.47 -5.64
N PHE A 443 5.57 -3.46 -5.44
CA PHE A 443 4.63 -2.52 -6.03
C PHE A 443 4.76 -1.05 -5.54
N HIS A 444 5.66 -0.76 -4.60
CA HIS A 444 6.10 0.62 -4.36
C HIS A 444 6.76 1.26 -5.59
N THR A 445 7.31 0.48 -6.53
CA THR A 445 7.81 0.96 -7.84
C THR A 445 6.73 1.65 -8.70
N LEU A 446 5.46 1.34 -8.47
CA LEU A 446 4.32 1.88 -9.23
C LEU A 446 3.89 3.28 -8.78
N ILE A 447 4.40 3.75 -7.63
CA ILE A 447 3.97 4.99 -6.98
C ILE A 447 4.41 6.20 -7.81
N ARG A 448 3.45 7.05 -8.16
CA ARG A 448 3.71 8.34 -8.82
C ARG A 448 4.02 9.42 -7.80
N GLY A 449 5.09 10.18 -8.04
CA GLY A 449 5.47 11.31 -7.19
C GLY A 449 4.51 12.51 -7.18
N TYR A 450 3.45 12.49 -8.00
CA TYR A 450 2.45 13.56 -8.07
C TYR A 450 1.05 13.01 -8.33
N LEU A 451 0.05 13.79 -7.93
CA LEU A 451 -1.37 13.47 -8.09
C LEU A 451 -2.02 14.52 -9.00
N GLN A 452 -2.72 14.07 -10.03
CA GLN A 452 -3.52 14.91 -10.92
C GLN A 452 -4.94 15.07 -10.36
N LEU A 453 -5.39 16.33 -10.26
CA LEU A 453 -6.79 16.67 -10.06
C LEU A 453 -7.45 16.71 -11.44
N ILE A 454 -8.44 15.85 -11.67
CA ILE A 454 -9.10 15.65 -12.96
C ILE A 454 -10.58 16.03 -12.85
N SER A 455 -10.98 17.08 -13.55
CA SER A 455 -12.38 17.55 -13.57
C SER A 455 -13.32 16.57 -14.29
N GLU A 456 -14.64 16.72 -14.10
CA GLU A 456 -15.63 15.75 -14.60
C GLU A 456 -15.54 15.52 -16.12
N ASN A 457 -15.23 16.57 -16.90
CA ASN A 457 -14.99 16.48 -18.35
C ASN A 457 -13.62 15.85 -18.75
N ARG A 458 -12.94 15.22 -17.79
CA ARG A 458 -11.64 14.54 -17.91
C ARG A 458 -10.53 15.45 -18.44
N ARG A 459 -10.45 16.65 -17.87
CA ARG A 459 -9.34 17.61 -18.07
C ARG A 459 -8.58 17.82 -16.78
N LEU A 460 -7.28 18.09 -16.91
CA LEU A 460 -6.41 18.47 -15.80
C LEU A 460 -6.88 19.80 -15.18
N ALA A 461 -7.28 19.76 -13.91
CA ALA A 461 -7.64 20.91 -13.09
C ALA A 461 -6.44 21.40 -12.25
N GLY A 462 -5.56 20.48 -11.85
CA GLY A 462 -4.35 20.80 -11.08
C GLY A 462 -3.42 19.61 -10.89
N ILE A 463 -2.23 19.85 -10.34
CA ILE A 463 -1.27 18.82 -9.93
C ILE A 463 -0.77 19.18 -8.53
N VAL A 464 -0.65 18.17 -7.65
CA VAL A 464 0.05 18.29 -6.37
C VAL A 464 1.19 17.29 -6.27
N ARG A 465 2.24 17.65 -5.55
CA ARG A 465 3.37 16.77 -5.22
C ARG A 465 3.01 15.85 -4.06
N LEU A 466 3.32 14.56 -4.14
CA LEU A 466 2.95 13.58 -3.13
C LEU A 466 3.58 13.88 -1.76
N SER A 467 4.88 14.24 -1.74
CA SER A 467 5.62 14.48 -0.48
C SER A 467 5.21 15.75 0.31
N ASP A 468 4.31 16.58 -0.23
CA ASP A 468 3.73 17.73 0.47
C ASP A 468 2.43 17.37 1.22
N TRP A 469 1.87 16.18 1.00
CA TRP A 469 0.57 15.74 1.54
C TRP A 469 0.60 14.44 2.35
N PHE A 470 1.79 13.88 2.61
CA PHE A 470 1.91 12.76 3.55
C PHE A 470 1.46 13.17 4.97
N ASN A 471 0.64 12.33 5.60
CA ASN A 471 0.02 12.57 6.91
C ASN A 471 -0.73 13.92 7.00
N ARG A 472 -1.34 14.39 5.89
CA ARG A 472 -2.10 15.65 5.83
C ARG A 472 -3.33 15.55 4.92
N PRO A 473 -4.47 15.04 5.41
CA PRO A 473 -5.63 14.80 4.56
C PRO A 473 -6.41 16.08 4.18
N LEU A 474 -6.04 17.27 4.69
CA LEU A 474 -6.69 18.56 4.36
C LEU A 474 -7.00 18.74 2.86
N LEU A 475 -6.12 18.26 1.98
CA LEU A 475 -6.31 18.29 0.52
C LEU A 475 -7.68 17.74 0.09
N VAL A 476 -8.15 16.64 0.68
CA VAL A 476 -9.36 15.95 0.20
C VAL A 476 -10.66 16.72 0.56
N GLU A 477 -10.61 17.61 1.54
CA GLU A 477 -11.76 18.46 1.90
C GLU A 477 -11.81 19.79 1.13
N LEU A 478 -10.75 20.15 0.39
CA LEU A 478 -10.74 21.32 -0.47
C LEU A 478 -11.84 21.23 -1.56
N GLU A 479 -12.25 22.38 -2.07
CA GLU A 479 -13.34 22.47 -3.05
C GLU A 479 -13.05 21.61 -4.29
N ASN A 480 -14.00 20.74 -4.65
CA ASN A 480 -13.93 19.74 -5.74
C ASN A 480 -12.79 18.68 -5.64
N ALA A 481 -11.83 18.85 -4.73
CA ALA A 481 -10.61 18.03 -4.68
C ALA A 481 -10.87 16.53 -4.44
N PHE A 482 -11.88 16.17 -3.63
CA PHE A 482 -12.27 14.77 -3.40
C PHE A 482 -12.60 14.05 -4.72
N ASP A 483 -13.56 14.58 -5.47
CA ASP A 483 -13.98 13.99 -6.75
C ASP A 483 -12.90 14.11 -7.82
N ASP A 484 -12.15 15.23 -7.85
CA ASP A 484 -11.10 15.45 -8.84
C ASP A 484 -9.92 14.49 -8.64
N LEU A 485 -9.54 14.18 -7.40
CA LEU A 485 -8.53 13.16 -7.09
C LEU A 485 -9.08 11.74 -7.26
N THR A 486 -10.38 11.51 -7.03
CA THR A 486 -11.04 10.22 -7.31
C THR A 486 -11.10 9.93 -8.81
N ARG A 487 -11.34 10.96 -9.65
CA ARG A 487 -11.14 10.89 -11.10
C ARG A 487 -9.66 10.78 -11.45
N GLY A 488 -8.77 11.42 -10.70
CA GLY A 488 -7.32 11.30 -10.82
C GLY A 488 -6.83 9.86 -10.69
N LEU A 489 -7.27 9.13 -9.66
CA LEU A 489 -7.01 7.69 -9.46
C LEU A 489 -7.32 6.87 -10.72
N THR A 490 -8.46 7.12 -11.37
CA THR A 490 -8.92 6.31 -12.50
C THR A 490 -8.46 6.81 -13.87
N PHE A 491 -7.88 8.01 -13.94
CA PHE A 491 -7.40 8.66 -15.16
C PHE A 491 -5.88 8.67 -15.30
N GLN A 492 -5.16 9.00 -14.22
CA GLN A 492 -3.71 9.07 -14.21
C GLN A 492 -3.11 7.65 -14.31
N PRO A 493 -2.10 7.41 -15.15
CA PRO A 493 -1.39 6.14 -15.17
C PRO A 493 -0.52 5.94 -13.91
N GLN A 494 -0.36 4.69 -13.47
CA GLN A 494 0.68 4.32 -12.50
C GLN A 494 2.06 4.34 -13.17
N ASP A 495 3.15 4.28 -12.38
CA ASP A 495 4.46 3.93 -12.94
C ASP A 495 4.55 2.41 -13.20
N TYR A 496 5.54 2.01 -13.97
CA TYR A 496 5.72 0.65 -14.46
C TYR A 496 6.33 -0.26 -13.39
N SER A 497 5.98 -1.55 -13.41
CA SER A 497 6.61 -2.55 -12.55
C SER A 497 8.02 -2.87 -13.06
N ASP A 498 9.03 -2.23 -12.48
CA ASP A 498 10.43 -2.50 -12.77
C ASP A 498 11.36 -2.16 -11.56
N GLN A 499 12.60 -1.74 -11.84
CA GLN A 499 13.61 -1.42 -10.85
C GLN A 499 13.66 0.07 -10.47
N PHE A 500 12.97 0.95 -11.20
CA PHE A 500 13.08 2.39 -11.08
C PHE A 500 12.03 2.95 -10.12
N TRP A 501 12.46 3.79 -9.18
CA TRP A 501 11.60 4.29 -8.10
C TRP A 501 11.50 5.81 -8.16
N ASP A 502 10.30 6.38 -7.96
CA ASP A 502 10.16 7.84 -7.96
C ASP A 502 10.97 8.46 -6.80
N SER A 503 11.68 9.55 -7.09
CA SER A 503 12.43 10.33 -6.10
C SER A 503 11.59 10.78 -4.90
N GLU A 504 10.27 10.94 -5.07
CA GLU A 504 9.35 11.32 -4.01
C GLU A 504 9.26 10.31 -2.85
N ILE A 505 9.57 9.04 -3.11
CA ILE A 505 9.63 7.99 -2.08
C ILE A 505 11.06 7.54 -1.73
N THR A 506 12.07 7.89 -2.53
CA THR A 506 13.48 7.54 -2.24
C THR A 506 14.33 8.71 -1.73
N GLN A 507 13.85 9.95 -1.81
CA GLN A 507 14.56 11.16 -1.35
C GLN A 507 13.67 12.10 -0.51
N PHE A 508 12.34 11.98 -0.61
CA PHE A 508 11.38 12.93 -0.02
C PHE A 508 10.29 12.26 0.85
N LEU A 509 10.43 10.96 1.15
CA LEU A 509 9.46 10.22 1.97
C LEU A 509 9.31 10.88 3.35
N PHE A 510 8.10 11.27 3.74
CA PHE A 510 7.81 11.98 5.00
C PHE A 510 8.74 13.19 5.28
N LYS A 511 9.21 13.91 4.25
CA LYS A 511 10.12 15.07 4.42
C LYS A 511 9.56 16.18 5.33
N ARG A 512 8.24 16.28 5.50
CA ARG A 512 7.57 17.37 6.21
C ARG A 512 8.04 18.74 5.66
N ASN A 513 8.62 19.58 6.53
CA ASN A 513 9.19 20.88 6.21
C ASN A 513 10.71 20.84 5.89
N ASN A 514 11.34 19.66 5.93
CA ASN A 514 12.77 19.51 5.62
C ASN A 514 13.02 19.48 4.10
N THR A 515 14.27 19.75 3.71
CA THR A 515 14.71 19.72 2.30
C THR A 515 14.57 18.33 1.68
N PHE A 516 14.94 17.29 2.43
CA PHE A 516 14.85 15.88 2.06
C PHE A 516 14.15 15.08 3.18
N GLY A 517 13.70 13.88 2.85
CA GLY A 517 13.04 12.94 3.76
C GLY A 517 13.82 11.64 3.91
N GLY A 518 13.10 10.55 4.14
CA GLY A 518 13.65 9.20 4.11
C GLY A 518 13.67 8.58 2.71
N ASP A 519 14.17 7.34 2.68
CA ASP A 519 14.19 6.47 1.51
C ASP A 519 13.39 5.18 1.81
N LEU A 520 12.24 5.03 1.16
CA LEU A 520 11.36 3.88 1.31
C LEU A 520 12.04 2.58 0.88
N ARG A 521 12.87 2.63 -0.18
CA ARG A 521 13.54 1.44 -0.70
C ARG A 521 14.64 0.96 0.24
N ALA A 522 15.46 1.87 0.76
CA ALA A 522 16.43 1.57 1.80
C ALA A 522 15.72 1.04 3.08
N THR A 523 14.56 1.60 3.42
CA THR A 523 13.73 1.16 4.55
C THR A 523 13.20 -0.26 4.35
N ASP A 524 12.70 -0.62 3.17
CA ASP A 524 12.21 -1.97 2.86
C ASP A 524 13.34 -3.01 2.95
N ILE A 525 14.53 -2.68 2.45
CA ILE A 525 15.72 -3.56 2.54
C ILE A 525 16.10 -3.77 4.01
N GLN A 526 16.23 -2.69 4.78
CA GLN A 526 16.57 -2.76 6.21
C GLN A 526 15.48 -3.48 7.02
N ARG A 527 14.20 -3.34 6.64
CA ARG A 527 13.07 -4.05 7.27
C ARG A 527 13.09 -5.55 6.97
N GLY A 528 13.41 -5.96 5.75
CA GLY A 528 13.63 -7.36 5.41
C GLY A 528 14.74 -8.02 6.25
N ARG A 529 15.80 -7.28 6.56
CA ARG A 529 16.89 -7.73 7.44
C ARG A 529 16.49 -7.76 8.92
N ASP A 530 15.72 -6.77 9.39
CA ASP A 530 15.17 -6.71 10.75
C ASP A 530 14.20 -7.87 11.05
N HIS A 531 13.39 -8.24 10.05
CA HIS A 531 12.51 -9.42 10.08
C HIS A 531 13.27 -10.75 9.86
N GLY A 532 14.58 -10.71 9.61
CA GLY A 532 15.36 -11.91 9.32
C GLY A 532 14.80 -12.72 8.15
N LEU A 533 14.34 -12.06 7.07
CA LEU A 533 13.89 -12.75 5.86
C LEU A 533 15.00 -13.66 5.31
N GLY A 534 14.64 -14.80 4.73
CA GLY A 534 15.62 -15.69 4.11
C GLY A 534 16.33 -15.06 2.91
N SER A 535 17.46 -15.66 2.49
CA SER A 535 18.15 -15.23 1.27
C SER A 535 17.24 -15.42 0.05
N TYR A 536 17.49 -14.61 -0.99
CA TYR A 536 16.82 -14.77 -2.29
C TYR A 536 16.89 -16.22 -2.80
N VAL A 537 18.06 -16.84 -2.69
CA VAL A 537 18.30 -18.21 -3.19
C VAL A 537 17.63 -19.29 -2.35
N ALA A 538 17.53 -19.12 -1.02
CA ALA A 538 16.73 -20.01 -0.16
C ALA A 538 15.24 -19.93 -0.49
N THR A 539 14.75 -18.73 -0.81
CA THR A 539 13.34 -18.49 -1.20
C THR A 539 13.04 -19.14 -2.56
N ARG A 540 13.95 -19.00 -3.54
CA ARG A 540 13.87 -19.70 -4.82
C ARG A 540 13.83 -21.23 -4.66
N ALA A 541 14.62 -21.78 -3.74
CA ALA A 541 14.58 -23.21 -3.42
C ALA A 541 13.20 -23.65 -2.88
N SER A 542 12.58 -22.85 -1.99
CA SER A 542 11.23 -23.10 -1.45
C SER A 542 10.16 -23.05 -2.55
N CYS A 543 10.31 -22.14 -3.51
CA CYS A 543 9.46 -22.02 -4.70
C CYS A 543 9.72 -23.07 -5.80
N GLY A 544 10.66 -24.00 -5.61
CA GLY A 544 11.02 -25.01 -6.62
C GLY A 544 11.70 -24.44 -7.87
N LEU A 545 12.27 -23.22 -7.78
CA LEU A 545 13.01 -22.56 -8.85
C LEU A 545 14.49 -22.99 -8.84
N SER A 546 15.20 -22.73 -9.94
CA SER A 546 16.67 -22.87 -10.01
C SER A 546 17.34 -22.10 -8.86
N VAL A 547 18.35 -22.70 -8.22
CA VAL A 547 19.11 -22.10 -7.11
C VAL A 547 20.50 -21.70 -7.64
N PRO A 548 20.78 -20.41 -7.86
CA PRO A 548 22.03 -19.97 -8.46
C PRO A 548 23.20 -20.10 -7.48
N LYS A 549 24.29 -20.72 -7.92
CA LYS A 549 25.53 -20.91 -7.14
C LYS A 549 26.59 -19.84 -7.41
N SER A 550 26.37 -19.02 -8.44
CA SER A 550 27.21 -17.90 -8.86
C SER A 550 26.33 -16.74 -9.30
N PHE A 551 26.85 -15.50 -9.28
CA PHE A 551 26.11 -14.35 -9.79
C PHE A 551 25.70 -14.56 -11.25
N HIS A 552 26.56 -15.15 -12.08
CA HIS A 552 26.26 -15.44 -13.47
C HIS A 552 24.98 -16.28 -13.66
N GLU A 553 24.73 -17.26 -12.79
CA GLU A 553 23.50 -18.09 -12.85
C GLU A 553 22.22 -17.30 -12.54
N MET A 554 22.31 -16.14 -11.86
CA MET A 554 21.15 -15.26 -11.62
C MET A 554 20.64 -14.58 -12.90
N THR A 555 21.37 -14.68 -14.02
CA THR A 555 20.93 -14.16 -15.33
C THR A 555 19.76 -14.92 -15.96
N ASP A 556 19.25 -15.97 -15.30
CA ASP A 556 18.05 -16.69 -15.72
C ASP A 556 16.77 -15.87 -15.63
N PHE A 557 16.66 -14.98 -14.63
CA PHE A 557 15.54 -14.04 -14.48
C PHE A 557 15.96 -12.58 -14.31
N ILE A 558 17.19 -12.29 -13.85
CA ILE A 558 17.66 -10.92 -13.60
C ILE A 558 18.47 -10.39 -14.81
N PRO A 559 18.21 -9.17 -15.32
CA PRO A 559 19.00 -8.58 -16.40
C PRO A 559 20.50 -8.55 -16.10
N LYS A 560 21.33 -8.85 -17.11
CA LYS A 560 22.79 -9.01 -16.95
C LYS A 560 23.47 -7.80 -16.28
N GLN A 561 23.03 -6.59 -16.60
CA GLN A 561 23.56 -5.35 -16.02
C GLN A 561 23.32 -5.29 -14.50
N ASN A 562 22.15 -5.76 -14.05
CA ASN A 562 21.79 -5.77 -12.64
C ASN A 562 22.54 -6.89 -11.89
N VAL A 563 22.75 -8.04 -12.54
CA VAL A 563 23.62 -9.10 -12.02
C VAL A 563 25.06 -8.60 -11.82
N GLN A 564 25.60 -7.81 -12.76
CA GLN A 564 26.93 -7.21 -12.61
C GLN A 564 26.99 -6.20 -11.45
N LEU A 565 25.93 -5.44 -11.19
CA LEU A 565 25.84 -4.57 -10.02
C LEU A 565 25.70 -5.36 -8.71
N LEU A 566 24.94 -6.46 -8.71
CA LEU A 566 24.84 -7.37 -7.56
C LEU A 566 26.20 -8.00 -7.21
N GLU A 567 26.98 -8.42 -8.21
CA GLU A 567 28.34 -8.97 -8.04
C GLU A 567 29.36 -7.93 -7.54
N LEU A 568 29.13 -6.64 -7.82
CA LEU A 568 29.95 -5.54 -7.28
C LEU A 568 29.57 -5.15 -5.85
N ILE A 569 28.31 -5.37 -5.44
CA ILE A 569 27.76 -4.92 -4.16
C ILE A 569 27.82 -6.04 -3.10
N TYR A 570 27.49 -7.28 -3.46
CA TYR A 570 27.43 -8.42 -2.53
C TYR A 570 28.60 -9.39 -2.74
N GLU A 571 29.08 -10.00 -1.65
CA GLU A 571 30.21 -10.93 -1.71
C GLU A 571 29.83 -12.32 -2.27
N HIS A 572 28.57 -12.74 -2.13
CA HIS A 572 28.08 -14.05 -2.55
C HIS A 572 26.57 -14.04 -2.86
N PRO A 573 26.04 -14.88 -3.78
CA PRO A 573 24.60 -14.95 -4.05
C PRO A 573 23.69 -15.25 -2.83
N GLU A 574 24.19 -15.97 -1.83
CA GLU A 574 23.49 -16.22 -0.55
C GLU A 574 23.32 -14.95 0.30
N ASP A 575 24.10 -13.91 0.04
CA ASP A 575 24.06 -12.65 0.79
C ASP A 575 23.03 -11.67 0.24
N VAL A 576 22.51 -11.93 -0.96
CA VAL A 576 21.54 -11.04 -1.62
C VAL A 576 20.19 -11.13 -0.91
N ASP A 577 19.75 -9.98 -0.39
CA ASP A 577 18.46 -9.81 0.27
C ASP A 577 17.32 -10.19 -0.68
N LEU A 578 16.32 -10.96 -0.20
CA LEU A 578 15.12 -11.33 -0.97
C LEU A 578 14.41 -10.09 -1.56
N VAL A 579 14.29 -9.04 -0.73
CA VAL A 579 13.71 -7.74 -1.10
C VAL A 579 14.40 -7.15 -2.33
N VAL A 580 15.72 -7.35 -2.48
CA VAL A 580 16.55 -6.76 -3.53
C VAL A 580 16.44 -7.56 -4.81
N ALA A 581 16.86 -8.84 -4.81
CA ALA A 581 16.90 -9.62 -6.04
C ALA A 581 15.51 -9.94 -6.62
N GLY A 582 14.50 -10.16 -5.77
CA GLY A 582 13.13 -10.40 -6.25
C GLY A 582 12.55 -9.20 -7.02
N SER A 583 12.92 -7.97 -6.66
CA SER A 583 12.54 -6.75 -7.42
C SER A 583 13.36 -6.53 -8.70
N LEU A 584 14.44 -7.28 -8.91
CA LEU A 584 15.29 -7.17 -10.11
C LEU A 584 15.01 -8.29 -11.12
N GLU A 585 14.16 -9.26 -10.78
CA GLU A 585 13.67 -10.27 -11.71
C GLU A 585 12.78 -9.65 -12.80
N THR A 586 12.91 -10.18 -14.02
CA THR A 586 12.07 -9.79 -15.15
C THR A 586 10.65 -10.32 -14.94
N ASN A 587 9.64 -9.46 -15.12
CA ASN A 587 8.24 -9.82 -14.95
C ASN A 587 7.82 -11.03 -15.80
N VAL A 588 7.11 -11.97 -15.18
CA VAL A 588 6.48 -13.09 -15.88
C VAL A 588 5.40 -12.53 -16.83
N PRO A 589 5.31 -12.99 -18.09
CA PRO A 589 4.33 -12.47 -19.04
C PRO A 589 2.89 -12.52 -18.50
N GLY A 590 2.22 -11.37 -18.49
CA GLY A 590 0.86 -11.21 -17.96
C GLY A 590 0.78 -10.92 -16.46
N ALA A 591 1.90 -10.97 -15.73
CA ALA A 591 2.03 -10.55 -14.33
C ALA A 591 2.90 -9.28 -14.22
N GLN A 592 2.94 -8.69 -13.02
CA GLN A 592 3.79 -7.54 -12.67
C GLN A 592 4.86 -7.91 -11.63
N THR A 593 5.31 -9.16 -11.63
CA THR A 593 6.42 -9.62 -10.79
C THR A 593 7.23 -10.69 -11.49
N GLY A 594 8.50 -10.83 -11.11
CA GLY A 594 9.31 -12.00 -11.43
C GLY A 594 8.82 -13.29 -10.74
N PRO A 595 9.33 -14.46 -11.16
CA PRO A 595 8.84 -15.76 -10.71
C PRO A 595 8.94 -16.00 -9.20
N THR A 596 9.95 -15.45 -8.51
CA THR A 596 10.14 -15.63 -7.06
C THR A 596 9.05 -14.89 -6.28
N PHE A 597 8.77 -13.64 -6.65
CA PHE A 597 7.67 -12.88 -6.04
C PHE A 597 6.30 -13.41 -6.48
N LEU A 598 6.13 -13.83 -7.74
CA LEU A 598 4.89 -14.45 -8.20
C LEU A 598 4.53 -15.71 -7.39
N CYS A 599 5.52 -16.55 -7.07
CA CYS A 599 5.36 -17.70 -6.17
C CYS A 599 4.82 -17.28 -4.79
N ILE A 600 5.51 -16.35 -4.10
CA ILE A 600 5.13 -15.88 -2.76
C ILE A 600 3.73 -15.29 -2.75
N LEU A 601 3.41 -14.44 -3.74
CA LEU A 601 2.09 -13.81 -3.82
C LEU A 601 0.99 -14.83 -4.11
N THR A 602 1.22 -15.77 -5.04
CA THR A 602 0.27 -16.85 -5.36
C THR A 602 -0.05 -17.69 -4.12
N GLU A 603 0.98 -18.08 -3.36
CA GLU A 603 0.83 -18.85 -2.11
C GLU A 603 0.08 -18.05 -1.04
N GLN A 604 0.37 -16.75 -0.88
CA GLN A 604 -0.35 -15.94 0.11
C GLN A 604 -1.83 -15.79 -0.23
N PHE A 605 -2.17 -15.43 -1.46
CA PHE A 605 -3.58 -15.25 -1.83
C PHE A 605 -4.34 -16.59 -1.90
N TYR A 606 -3.64 -17.71 -2.13
CA TYR A 606 -4.22 -19.04 -1.91
C TYR A 606 -4.61 -19.22 -0.44
N ARG A 607 -3.69 -18.94 0.49
CA ARG A 607 -3.93 -19.03 1.94
C ARG A 607 -5.06 -18.13 2.43
N THR A 608 -5.06 -16.87 2.00
CA THR A 608 -6.07 -15.88 2.42
C THR A 608 -7.47 -16.23 1.91
N ARG A 609 -7.60 -16.87 0.74
CA ARG A 609 -8.88 -17.40 0.24
C ARG A 609 -9.28 -18.71 0.94
N VAL A 610 -8.43 -19.73 0.83
CA VAL A 610 -8.76 -21.11 1.20
C VAL A 610 -8.74 -21.34 2.72
N GLY A 611 -7.98 -20.54 3.47
CA GLY A 611 -7.97 -20.54 4.93
C GLY A 611 -9.10 -19.69 5.56
N ASP A 612 -9.92 -18.99 4.77
CA ASP A 612 -11.01 -18.14 5.25
C ASP A 612 -12.37 -18.86 5.18
N ARG A 613 -12.91 -19.26 6.35
CA ARG A 613 -14.22 -19.92 6.47
C ARG A 613 -15.37 -19.05 5.96
N PHE A 614 -15.21 -17.73 6.04
CA PHE A 614 -16.22 -16.74 5.68
C PHE A 614 -16.02 -16.15 4.27
N PHE A 615 -15.10 -16.70 3.46
CA PHE A 615 -14.88 -16.23 2.08
C PHE A 615 -16.18 -16.28 1.27
N PHE A 616 -16.49 -15.22 0.51
CA PHE A 616 -17.84 -14.97 0.00
C PHE A 616 -18.43 -16.07 -0.91
N GLU A 617 -17.59 -16.89 -1.54
CA GLU A 617 -18.01 -17.99 -2.42
C GLU A 617 -18.27 -19.34 -1.70
N ASN A 618 -18.14 -19.38 -0.37
CA ASN A 618 -18.45 -20.55 0.44
C ASN A 618 -19.95 -20.69 0.70
N GLY A 619 -20.49 -21.88 0.44
CA GLY A 619 -21.88 -22.28 0.70
C GLY A 619 -22.05 -23.59 1.47
N ALA A 620 -20.95 -24.22 1.90
CA ALA A 620 -20.99 -25.47 2.66
C ALA A 620 -21.61 -25.32 4.07
N ASP A 621 -21.57 -24.09 4.60
CA ASP A 621 -22.20 -23.73 5.88
C ASP A 621 -23.38 -22.77 5.62
N PRO A 622 -24.65 -23.25 5.69
CA PRO A 622 -25.81 -22.44 5.35
C PRO A 622 -26.07 -21.28 6.32
N ASP A 623 -25.51 -21.31 7.53
CA ASP A 623 -25.65 -20.21 8.50
C ASP A 623 -24.79 -18.99 8.13
N ILE A 624 -23.85 -19.16 7.19
CA ILE A 624 -22.82 -18.17 6.81
C ILE A 624 -22.86 -17.86 5.31
N ALA A 625 -23.31 -18.82 4.49
CA ALA A 625 -23.48 -18.68 3.06
C ALA A 625 -24.35 -17.45 2.71
N PHE A 626 -23.93 -16.71 1.68
CA PHE A 626 -24.90 -15.92 0.92
C PHE A 626 -25.86 -16.88 0.19
N THR A 627 -27.11 -16.50 -0.02
CA THR A 627 -28.00 -17.32 -0.87
C THR A 627 -27.48 -17.34 -2.32
N PRO A 628 -27.86 -18.30 -3.17
CA PRO A 628 -27.36 -18.36 -4.54
C PRO A 628 -27.64 -17.09 -5.35
N SER A 629 -28.78 -16.43 -5.11
CA SER A 629 -29.11 -15.14 -5.74
C SER A 629 -28.28 -13.99 -5.20
N GLN A 630 -28.03 -13.93 -3.89
CA GLN A 630 -27.14 -12.93 -3.28
C GLN A 630 -25.70 -13.06 -3.82
N LEU A 631 -25.16 -14.28 -3.87
CA LEU A 631 -23.82 -14.56 -4.40
C LEU A 631 -23.70 -14.17 -5.89
N GLU A 632 -24.68 -14.54 -6.70
CA GLU A 632 -24.69 -14.17 -8.13
C GLU A 632 -24.81 -12.64 -8.30
N SER A 633 -25.61 -11.97 -7.46
CA SER A 633 -25.69 -10.50 -7.46
C SER A 633 -24.37 -9.83 -7.08
N ILE A 634 -23.62 -10.38 -6.12
CA ILE A 634 -22.27 -9.90 -5.77
C ILE A 634 -21.32 -10.06 -6.97
N ARG A 635 -21.28 -11.25 -7.60
CA ARG A 635 -20.39 -11.52 -8.76
C ARG A 635 -20.62 -10.61 -9.96
N HIS A 636 -21.86 -10.18 -10.23
CA HIS A 636 -22.16 -9.29 -11.36
C HIS A 636 -22.22 -7.80 -10.98
N GLY A 637 -22.49 -7.48 -9.71
CA GLY A 637 -22.74 -6.12 -9.25
C GLY A 637 -21.56 -5.45 -8.54
N ALA A 638 -20.70 -6.21 -7.85
CA ALA A 638 -19.54 -5.67 -7.14
C ALA A 638 -18.42 -5.32 -8.12
N SER A 639 -18.17 -4.02 -8.30
CA SER A 639 -17.01 -3.53 -9.06
C SER A 639 -16.44 -2.25 -8.46
N ILE A 640 -15.14 -2.04 -8.63
CA ILE A 640 -14.50 -0.81 -8.15
C ILE A 640 -15.08 0.43 -8.88
N ALA A 641 -15.46 0.29 -10.15
CA ALA A 641 -16.14 1.34 -10.90
C ALA A 641 -17.48 1.75 -10.24
N ARG A 642 -18.25 0.77 -9.74
CA ARG A 642 -19.54 1.03 -9.07
C ARG A 642 -19.35 1.66 -7.70
N ILE A 643 -18.44 1.13 -6.87
CA ILE A 643 -18.15 1.67 -5.53
C ILE A 643 -17.67 3.13 -5.61
N LEU A 644 -16.82 3.48 -6.59
CA LEU A 644 -16.40 4.87 -6.80
C LEU A 644 -17.57 5.78 -7.25
N CYS A 645 -18.48 5.30 -8.09
CA CYS A 645 -19.66 6.05 -8.51
C CYS A 645 -20.64 6.36 -7.36
N ASP A 646 -20.84 5.41 -6.44
CA ASP A 646 -21.90 5.51 -5.43
C ASP A 646 -21.52 6.33 -4.20
N ASN A 647 -20.22 6.53 -3.98
CA ASN A 647 -19.68 7.08 -2.72
C ASN A 647 -18.83 8.34 -2.90
N SER A 648 -18.66 8.79 -4.15
CA SER A 648 -18.09 10.12 -4.45
C SER A 648 -19.15 11.21 -4.28
N ASP A 649 -18.74 12.47 -4.18
CA ASP A 649 -19.69 13.57 -4.00
C ASP A 649 -20.46 13.85 -5.32
N ASN A 650 -19.75 13.95 -6.46
CA ASN A 650 -20.30 14.27 -7.79
C ASN A 650 -19.51 13.57 -8.93
N ILE A 651 -19.50 12.24 -8.94
CA ILE A 651 -19.06 11.45 -10.12
C ILE A 651 -20.30 10.91 -10.84
N HIS A 652 -20.46 11.26 -12.11
CA HIS A 652 -21.61 10.82 -12.92
C HIS A 652 -21.22 9.85 -14.03
N HIS A 653 -19.93 9.80 -14.39
CA HIS A 653 -19.38 8.87 -15.36
C HIS A 653 -18.13 8.18 -14.82
N MET A 654 -18.01 6.88 -15.09
CA MET A 654 -16.83 6.07 -14.77
C MET A 654 -16.63 5.00 -15.85
N GLN A 655 -15.40 4.62 -16.15
CA GLN A 655 -15.15 3.51 -17.08
C GLN A 655 -15.40 2.16 -16.39
N PRO A 656 -15.97 1.14 -17.07
CA PRO A 656 -16.32 -0.12 -16.43
C PRO A 656 -15.16 -0.85 -15.74
N LYS A 657 -13.94 -0.77 -16.30
CA LYS A 657 -12.73 -1.33 -15.68
C LYS A 657 -11.94 -0.17 -15.07
N ALA A 658 -12.27 0.22 -13.84
CA ALA A 658 -11.70 1.42 -13.22
C ALA A 658 -10.29 1.23 -12.61
N PHE A 659 -9.66 0.06 -12.77
CA PHE A 659 -8.19 -0.13 -12.65
C PHE A 659 -7.44 0.05 -14.00
N GLN A 660 -8.16 0.10 -15.12
CA GLN A 660 -7.59 0.32 -16.45
C GLN A 660 -7.76 1.77 -16.89
N GLN A 661 -6.78 2.25 -17.66
CA GLN A 661 -6.86 3.54 -18.34
C GLN A 661 -8.06 3.60 -19.29
N ILE A 662 -8.51 4.84 -19.54
CA ILE A 662 -9.59 5.10 -20.49
C ILE A 662 -9.10 4.79 -21.90
N SER A 663 -9.84 3.94 -22.61
CA SER A 663 -9.50 3.52 -23.98
C SER A 663 -10.75 3.41 -24.85
N HIS A 664 -10.60 3.09 -26.13
CA HIS A 664 -11.75 2.83 -27.01
C HIS A 664 -12.64 1.67 -26.53
N SER A 665 -12.10 0.68 -25.83
CA SER A 665 -12.83 -0.46 -25.23
C SER A 665 -13.22 -0.25 -23.77
N ASN A 666 -12.69 0.78 -23.11
CA ASN A 666 -12.91 1.11 -21.70
C ASN A 666 -13.24 2.61 -21.56
N LYS A 667 -14.31 3.05 -22.23
CA LYS A 667 -14.77 4.45 -22.18
C LYS A 667 -15.59 4.70 -20.90
N PRO A 668 -15.55 5.91 -20.32
CA PRO A 668 -16.51 6.31 -19.29
C PRO A 668 -17.95 6.16 -19.78
N VAL A 669 -18.78 5.53 -18.96
CA VAL A 669 -20.23 5.41 -19.14
C VAL A 669 -20.94 6.09 -17.97
N PRO A 670 -22.21 6.53 -18.11
CA PRO A 670 -22.98 7.01 -16.98
C PRO A 670 -23.03 5.96 -15.86
N CYS A 671 -22.86 6.36 -14.59
CA CYS A 671 -22.87 5.46 -13.44
C CYS A 671 -24.14 4.59 -13.35
N SER A 672 -25.28 5.11 -13.84
CA SER A 672 -26.55 4.37 -13.95
C SER A 672 -26.56 3.22 -14.96
N LYS A 673 -25.50 3.05 -15.76
CA LYS A 673 -25.30 1.89 -16.66
C LYS A 673 -24.30 0.87 -16.10
N LEU A 674 -23.64 1.15 -14.98
CA LEU A 674 -22.80 0.17 -14.31
C LEU A 674 -23.68 -0.83 -13.55
N PRO A 675 -23.37 -2.13 -13.60
CA PRO A 675 -23.98 -3.12 -12.71
C PRO A 675 -23.85 -2.72 -11.24
N ALA A 676 -24.81 -3.16 -10.43
CA ALA A 676 -24.84 -2.94 -8.99
C ALA A 676 -25.43 -4.17 -8.31
N ILE A 677 -25.12 -4.35 -7.02
CA ILE A 677 -25.76 -5.40 -6.20
C ILE A 677 -27.23 -5.05 -5.95
N ASP A 678 -28.09 -6.06 -6.10
CA ASP A 678 -29.51 -5.98 -5.76
C ASP A 678 -29.70 -6.30 -4.28
N LEU A 679 -29.63 -5.25 -3.45
CA LEU A 679 -29.86 -5.35 -2.01
C LEU A 679 -31.27 -5.84 -1.65
N THR A 680 -32.25 -5.85 -2.57
CA THR A 680 -33.58 -6.40 -2.29
C THR A 680 -33.56 -7.91 -2.05
N LEU A 681 -32.50 -8.60 -2.48
CA LEU A 681 -32.21 -10.01 -2.19
C LEU A 681 -31.83 -10.28 -0.73
N TRP A 682 -31.64 -9.24 0.10
CA TRP A 682 -31.48 -9.34 1.55
C TRP A 682 -32.79 -9.08 2.32
N ARG A 683 -33.94 -8.98 1.63
CA ARG A 683 -35.23 -8.91 2.31
C ARG A 683 -35.47 -10.16 3.15
N ASP A 684 -35.63 -9.96 4.44
CA ASP A 684 -36.04 -10.96 5.40
C ASP A 684 -37.56 -11.05 5.44
N VAL A 685 -38.09 -12.19 4.98
CA VAL A 685 -39.53 -12.49 4.91
C VAL A 685 -40.02 -13.34 6.09
N GLY A 686 -39.20 -13.44 7.16
CA GLY A 686 -39.49 -14.25 8.35
C GLY A 686 -40.43 -13.61 9.38
N PHE A 687 -40.96 -12.42 9.12
CA PHE A 687 -41.82 -11.63 10.01
C PHE A 687 -43.08 -11.09 9.28
#